data_AF-A0A9P4QTC7-F1
#
_entry.id   AF-A0A9P4QTC7-F1
#
_cell.length_a   1.000
_cell.length_b   1.000
_cell.length_c   1.000
_cell.angle_alpha   90.00
_cell.angle_beta   90.00
_cell.angle_gamma   90.00
#
_symmetry.space_group_name_H-M   'P 1'
#
loop_
_entity.id
_entity.type
_entity.pdbx_description
1 polymer ?
#
loop_
_entity_poly.entity_id
_entity_poly.type
_entity_poly.pdbx_seq_one_letter_code
_entity_poly.pdbx_strand_id
1 'polypeptide(L)'
;MAWRSQEEKHGNWPVVYVLDNNSQPGRGNRNTALRDIYVGESLNASGRLRQHLESAAKKHLKNVRVILHEKYNKSVCLDLESYLIRMMAGDGSNQVLNRNNGITDAQYYQREAYRAGFREIFNKLRSDGVFTRSIPEIENSSLFKLSPYKALTEDQANSVEEILTKFFIDLSTGSRSAIVIQGDPGTGKTVVAIYLIKLLVDIAALNSLEDLDNDSRFSEFFTAINQRLLQNCRIGLVVPQQSLRGTIKDVFQKTRGLHPDMVMTPFQVGEADGMFDMLIVDETHRLNQRANQPSGVLNGKFASITRALFGSDDFNKTQLDWVLAKSRQQIFLLDAMQSVRPADLPQELLSGLVADTRATGRHFQLRTQMRVQAGSDFVSYIRWMLDPNPLSVPRARLSFGDYDFRSFDTVEEMREEIFQRNAQVGLSRMVAGYAWEWKTQKDKTAFDIEIGDTKLRWNSTPTDWVSSDNALQEVGSVHTVQGYDLNYVGVIIGLDLRFDMLRRRLYIDRDSYFDKKGKENNRALGKTYSDDDLLRFITQIYAVLLTRGIQDYSNLVFRERLTYLISSSPTLFIPNMILRPSRVFRAARMLSTLVCQSGREYHLKKIPLLALAGAALSDVKEPDPSSRTATSGYTRKRTTAVYNNLNAAYKSLSKSGDRDFMKQIYKYIGDGFAKMSPERQAEC
;
A
#
# COMPACT_ATOMS: atom_id res chain seq x y z
N MET A 1 15.49 -21.53 -42.78
CA MET A 1 16.07 -20.82 -43.94
C MET A 1 15.01 -20.27 -44.89
N ALA A 2 13.92 -21.01 -45.19
CA ALA A 2 12.85 -20.53 -46.08
C ALA A 2 12.15 -19.21 -45.64
N TRP A 3 12.10 -18.92 -44.34
CA TRP A 3 11.49 -17.69 -43.82
C TRP A 3 12.29 -16.41 -44.17
N ARG A 4 13.63 -16.48 -44.12
CA ARG A 4 14.51 -15.33 -44.42
C ARG A 4 14.53 -14.97 -45.91
N SER A 5 14.29 -15.94 -46.79
CA SER A 5 14.32 -15.74 -48.25
C SER A 5 13.07 -15.06 -48.81
N GLN A 6 12.05 -14.78 -47.99
CA GLN A 6 10.79 -14.18 -48.44
C GLN A 6 10.80 -12.65 -48.42
N GLU A 7 11.47 -12.00 -47.45
CA GLU A 7 11.56 -10.54 -47.35
C GLU A 7 12.88 -10.11 -46.69
N GLU A 8 13.46 -8.98 -47.14
CA GLU A 8 14.71 -8.42 -46.55
C GLU A 8 14.58 -8.13 -45.05
N LYS A 9 13.38 -7.67 -44.64
CA LYS A 9 13.02 -7.42 -43.23
C LYS A 9 13.11 -8.67 -42.35
N HIS A 10 13.03 -9.89 -42.89
CA HIS A 10 13.18 -11.11 -42.10
C HIS A 10 14.64 -11.44 -41.71
N GLY A 11 15.62 -10.73 -42.29
CA GLY A 11 17.04 -10.93 -42.03
C GLY A 11 17.74 -9.78 -41.31
N ASN A 12 17.20 -8.56 -41.41
CA ASN A 12 17.83 -7.33 -40.89
C ASN A 12 16.77 -6.32 -40.44
N TRP A 13 15.95 -6.70 -39.46
CA TRP A 13 14.94 -5.83 -38.87
C TRP A 13 14.81 -6.13 -37.37
N PRO A 14 14.56 -5.13 -36.51
CA PRO A 14 14.23 -5.35 -35.10
C PRO A 14 12.97 -6.20 -34.97
N VAL A 15 13.11 -7.37 -34.34
CA VAL A 15 11.98 -8.25 -34.04
C VAL A 15 12.01 -8.71 -32.59
N VAL A 16 10.84 -9.09 -32.09
CA VAL A 16 10.70 -9.86 -30.86
C VAL A 16 10.17 -11.23 -31.22
N TYR A 17 10.69 -12.27 -30.58
CA TYR A 17 10.23 -13.64 -30.78
C TYR A 17 9.95 -14.35 -29.46
N VAL A 18 8.97 -15.26 -29.50
CA VAL A 18 8.56 -16.11 -28.38
C VAL A 18 8.81 -17.57 -28.76
N LEU A 19 9.52 -18.28 -27.90
CA LEU A 19 9.85 -19.69 -28.03
C LEU A 19 9.14 -20.52 -26.96
N ASP A 20 8.54 -21.64 -27.33
CA ASP A 20 7.98 -22.61 -26.36
C ASP A 20 8.13 -24.07 -26.81
N ASN A 21 7.92 -24.99 -25.87
CA ASN A 21 8.05 -26.44 -26.07
C ASN A 21 6.75 -27.15 -26.50
N ASN A 22 5.71 -26.42 -26.95
CA ASN A 22 4.40 -26.93 -27.38
C ASN A 22 3.61 -27.74 -26.32
N SER A 23 4.02 -27.73 -25.06
CA SER A 23 3.24 -28.33 -23.99
C SER A 23 1.97 -27.49 -23.78
N GLN A 24 0.81 -28.14 -23.63
CA GLN A 24 -0.40 -27.41 -23.25
C GLN A 24 -0.12 -26.67 -21.94
N PRO A 25 -0.39 -25.35 -21.85
CA PRO A 25 -0.14 -24.60 -20.62
C PRO A 25 -0.91 -25.26 -19.48
N GLY A 26 -0.23 -25.50 -18.36
CA GLY A 26 -0.86 -26.10 -17.19
C GLY A 26 -2.09 -25.26 -16.80
N ARG A 27 -3.29 -25.85 -16.91
CA ARG A 27 -4.55 -25.19 -16.52
C ARG A 27 -4.61 -25.02 -15.01
N GLY A 28 -3.87 -24.05 -14.46
CA GLY A 28 -4.01 -23.53 -13.10
C GLY A 28 -3.88 -24.52 -11.93
N ASN A 29 -3.71 -25.81 -12.18
CA ASN A 29 -3.69 -26.84 -11.15
C ASN A 29 -2.26 -27.01 -10.61
N ARG A 30 -2.13 -27.10 -9.29
CA ARG A 30 -0.83 -27.14 -8.58
C ARG A 30 0.08 -28.31 -9.01
N ASN A 31 -0.44 -29.31 -9.72
CA ASN A 31 0.26 -30.51 -10.18
C ASN A 31 0.55 -30.57 -11.69
N THR A 32 0.21 -29.54 -12.47
CA THR A 32 0.57 -29.51 -13.91
C THR A 32 1.95 -28.89 -14.11
N ALA A 33 2.82 -29.56 -14.86
CA ALA A 33 4.14 -29.02 -15.22
C ALA A 33 4.00 -27.67 -15.94
N LEU A 34 4.82 -26.69 -15.55
CA LEU A 34 4.85 -25.38 -16.21
C LEU A 34 5.40 -25.53 -17.63
N ARG A 35 4.89 -24.71 -18.56
CA ARG A 35 5.39 -24.67 -19.93
C ARG A 35 6.65 -23.79 -20.01
N ASP A 36 7.75 -24.35 -20.50
CA ASP A 36 8.95 -23.56 -20.75
C ASP A 36 8.72 -22.53 -21.85
N ILE A 37 9.07 -21.28 -21.54
CA ILE A 37 8.94 -20.17 -22.47
C ILE A 37 10.17 -19.26 -22.43
N TYR A 38 10.56 -18.73 -23.58
CA TYR A 38 11.62 -17.75 -23.72
C TYR A 38 11.17 -16.63 -24.66
N VAL A 39 11.46 -15.40 -24.28
CA VAL A 39 11.29 -14.22 -25.14
C VAL A 39 12.67 -13.70 -25.49
N GLY A 40 12.87 -13.24 -26.73
CA GLY A 40 14.09 -12.56 -27.10
C GLY A 40 13.82 -11.48 -28.14
N GLU A 41 14.65 -10.46 -28.15
CA GLU A 41 14.78 -9.56 -29.29
C GLU A 41 15.97 -9.96 -30.18
N SER A 42 15.93 -9.59 -31.46
CA SER A 42 17.15 -9.55 -32.28
C SER A 42 16.98 -8.68 -33.52
N LEU A 43 18.09 -8.11 -34.02
CA LEU A 43 18.19 -7.62 -35.41
C LEU A 43 18.44 -8.76 -36.41
N ASN A 44 19.00 -9.90 -35.96
CA ASN A 44 19.28 -11.09 -36.77
C ASN A 44 18.62 -12.32 -36.15
N ALA A 45 17.29 -12.34 -36.23
CA ALA A 45 16.46 -13.43 -35.70
C ALA A 45 16.91 -14.80 -36.21
N SER A 46 17.27 -14.90 -37.50
CA SER A 46 17.71 -16.17 -38.09
C SER A 46 18.95 -16.76 -37.41
N GLY A 47 19.94 -15.91 -37.12
CA GLY A 47 21.16 -16.32 -36.40
C GLY A 47 20.87 -16.68 -34.95
N ARG A 48 20.08 -15.83 -34.26
CA ARG A 48 19.74 -16.06 -32.85
C ARG A 48 18.93 -17.35 -32.64
N LEU A 49 17.96 -17.62 -33.51
CA LEU A 49 17.16 -18.85 -33.47
C LEU A 49 18.02 -20.11 -33.70
N ARG A 50 19.03 -20.03 -34.58
CA ARG A 50 19.98 -21.13 -34.81
C ARG A 50 20.80 -21.42 -33.54
N GLN A 51 21.31 -20.38 -32.89
CA GLN A 51 22.04 -20.52 -31.62
C GLN A 51 21.17 -21.16 -30.54
N HIS A 52 19.88 -20.81 -30.45
CA HIS A 52 18.97 -21.44 -29.49
C HIS A 52 18.75 -22.94 -29.77
N LEU A 53 18.72 -23.35 -31.05
CA LEU A 53 18.62 -24.77 -31.43
C LEU A 53 19.89 -25.56 -31.10
N GLU A 54 21.05 -24.92 -31.16
CA GLU A 54 22.35 -25.51 -30.82
C GLU A 54 22.58 -25.56 -29.29
N SER A 55 21.94 -24.66 -28.53
CA SER A 55 22.03 -24.60 -27.07
C SER A 55 21.32 -25.77 -26.39
N ALA A 56 22.05 -26.52 -25.56
CA ALA A 56 21.49 -27.61 -24.76
C ALA A 56 20.32 -27.16 -23.86
N ALA A 57 20.32 -25.89 -23.43
CA ALA A 57 19.31 -25.34 -22.54
C ALA A 57 18.00 -24.91 -23.24
N LYS A 58 18.01 -24.77 -24.57
CA LYS A 58 16.88 -24.19 -25.34
C LYS A 58 16.48 -25.01 -26.57
N LYS A 59 17.24 -26.03 -26.96
CA LYS A 59 16.96 -26.91 -28.11
C LYS A 59 15.59 -27.60 -28.08
N HIS A 60 14.96 -27.71 -26.91
CA HIS A 60 13.63 -28.31 -26.75
C HIS A 60 12.48 -27.34 -27.06
N LEU A 61 12.75 -26.04 -27.22
CA LEU A 61 11.77 -25.04 -27.61
C LEU A 61 11.58 -25.09 -29.14
N LYS A 62 10.50 -25.74 -29.58
CA LYS A 62 10.27 -26.06 -31.00
C LYS A 62 9.34 -25.09 -31.71
N ASN A 63 8.48 -24.39 -30.98
CA ASN A 63 7.58 -23.39 -31.55
C ASN A 63 8.23 -22.02 -31.52
N VAL A 64 8.11 -21.27 -32.61
CA VAL A 64 8.59 -19.90 -32.74
C VAL A 64 7.44 -19.02 -33.21
N ARG A 65 7.17 -17.95 -32.47
CA ARG A 65 6.29 -16.85 -32.91
C ARG A 65 7.14 -15.61 -33.05
N VAL A 66 7.20 -15.03 -34.25
CA VAL A 66 7.95 -13.80 -34.52
C VAL A 66 6.97 -12.64 -34.63
N ILE A 67 7.25 -11.57 -33.89
CA ILE A 67 6.50 -10.33 -33.86
C ILE A 67 7.33 -9.30 -34.63
N LEU A 68 6.78 -8.85 -35.75
CA LEU A 68 7.41 -7.90 -36.65
C LEU A 68 6.45 -6.74 -36.91
N HIS A 69 6.96 -5.51 -36.82
CA HIS A 69 6.18 -4.31 -37.09
C HIS A 69 7.07 -3.24 -37.74
N GLU A 70 6.54 -2.56 -38.76
CA GLU A 70 7.31 -1.63 -39.61
C GLU A 70 7.79 -0.36 -38.89
N LYS A 71 7.18 -0.04 -37.75
CA LYS A 71 7.56 1.12 -36.93
C LYS A 71 8.49 0.76 -35.77
N TYR A 72 8.82 -0.52 -35.58
CA TYR A 72 9.61 -0.94 -34.42
C TYR A 72 11.09 -0.70 -34.66
N ASN A 73 11.73 -0.11 -33.65
CA ASN A 73 13.18 0.02 -33.53
C ASN A 73 13.68 -0.85 -32.35
N LYS A 74 15.00 -0.87 -32.12
CA LYS A 74 15.60 -1.68 -31.03
C LYS A 74 14.99 -1.35 -29.66
N SER A 75 14.78 -0.07 -29.35
CA SER A 75 14.18 0.35 -28.07
C SER A 75 12.75 -0.17 -27.87
N VAL A 76 11.92 -0.14 -28.94
CA VAL A 76 10.57 -0.70 -28.89
C VAL A 76 10.58 -2.21 -28.67
N CYS A 77 11.52 -2.92 -29.31
CA CYS A 77 11.65 -4.37 -29.16
C CYS A 77 12.10 -4.77 -27.75
N LEU A 78 13.04 -4.02 -27.15
CA LEU A 78 13.47 -4.23 -25.77
C LEU A 78 12.33 -4.00 -24.75
N ASP A 79 11.50 -2.97 -24.95
CA ASP A 79 10.33 -2.72 -24.09
C ASP A 79 9.25 -3.80 -24.28
N LEU A 80 9.01 -4.24 -25.52
CA LEU A 80 8.07 -5.32 -25.80
C LEU A 80 8.55 -6.65 -25.21
N GLU A 81 9.84 -6.98 -25.33
CA GLU A 81 10.43 -8.15 -24.69
C GLU A 81 10.24 -8.08 -23.16
N SER A 82 10.63 -6.97 -22.53
CA SER A 82 10.47 -6.75 -21.09
C SER A 82 9.01 -6.83 -20.65
N TYR A 83 8.09 -6.30 -21.47
CA TYR A 83 6.64 -6.42 -21.26
C TYR A 83 6.18 -7.87 -21.30
N LEU A 84 6.49 -8.63 -22.36
CA LEU A 84 6.06 -10.02 -22.49
C LEU A 84 6.65 -10.92 -21.40
N ILE A 85 7.92 -10.74 -21.03
CA ILE A 85 8.55 -11.50 -19.93
C ILE A 85 7.78 -11.27 -18.62
N ARG A 86 7.49 -10.00 -18.27
CA ARG A 86 6.71 -9.66 -17.07
C ARG A 86 5.34 -10.32 -17.07
N MET A 87 4.63 -10.24 -18.19
CA MET A 87 3.30 -10.83 -18.33
C MET A 87 3.35 -12.36 -18.24
N MET A 88 4.33 -13.01 -18.86
CA MET A 88 4.46 -14.48 -18.85
C MET A 88 4.81 -15.01 -17.46
N ALA A 89 5.68 -14.31 -16.73
CA ALA A 89 6.00 -14.64 -15.34
C ALA A 89 4.77 -14.51 -14.43
N GLY A 90 3.91 -13.51 -14.67
CA GLY A 90 2.69 -13.31 -13.90
C GLY A 90 1.52 -14.24 -14.26
N ASP A 91 1.47 -14.77 -15.49
CA ASP A 91 0.41 -15.70 -15.94
C ASP A 91 0.36 -16.97 -15.09
N GLY A 92 1.52 -17.46 -14.66
CA GLY A 92 1.64 -18.58 -13.73
C GLY A 92 1.42 -19.97 -14.34
N SER A 93 1.21 -20.05 -15.67
CA SER A 93 1.21 -21.30 -16.46
C SER A 93 2.55 -21.59 -17.14
N ASN A 94 3.47 -20.62 -17.12
CA ASN A 94 4.75 -20.66 -17.81
C ASN A 94 5.93 -20.69 -16.83
N GLN A 95 6.98 -21.44 -17.18
CA GLN A 95 8.31 -21.30 -16.61
C GLN A 95 9.14 -20.43 -17.55
N VAL A 96 9.35 -19.18 -17.15
CA VAL A 96 10.14 -18.21 -17.92
C VAL A 96 11.62 -18.57 -17.80
N LEU A 97 12.27 -18.81 -18.95
CA LEU A 97 13.68 -19.18 -19.03
C LEU A 97 14.63 -17.98 -19.08
N ASN A 98 14.11 -16.77 -19.29
CA ASN A 98 14.88 -15.52 -19.29
C ASN A 98 15.56 -15.27 -17.93
N ARG A 99 16.67 -14.51 -17.95
CA ARG A 99 17.30 -13.93 -16.75
C ARG A 99 16.61 -12.62 -16.38
N ASN A 100 16.81 -12.12 -15.17
CA ASN A 100 16.19 -10.86 -14.72
C ASN A 100 17.06 -9.60 -14.94
N ASN A 101 18.33 -9.73 -15.35
CA ASN A 101 19.26 -8.61 -15.54
C ASN A 101 18.93 -7.70 -16.74
N GLY A 102 18.25 -8.22 -17.77
CA GLY A 102 17.90 -7.48 -18.99
C GLY A 102 16.54 -6.76 -18.96
N ILE A 103 15.81 -6.81 -17.83
CA ILE A 103 14.50 -6.16 -17.75
C ILE A 103 14.68 -4.65 -17.53
N THR A 104 14.11 -3.85 -18.43
CA THR A 104 14.21 -2.39 -18.37
C THR A 104 12.83 -1.72 -18.37
N ASP A 105 12.77 -0.47 -17.88
CA ASP A 105 11.62 0.43 -18.05
C ASP A 105 12.07 1.77 -18.64
N ALA A 106 12.88 1.72 -19.69
CA ALA A 106 13.48 2.90 -20.31
C ALA A 106 12.42 3.79 -21.01
N GLN A 107 12.63 5.10 -20.95
CA GLN A 107 11.87 6.07 -21.76
C GLN A 107 12.49 6.16 -23.16
N TYR A 108 11.64 6.26 -24.18
CA TYR A 108 12.07 6.45 -25.56
C TYR A 108 10.98 7.17 -26.39
N TYR A 109 11.37 7.66 -27.56
CA TYR A 109 10.50 8.46 -28.42
C TYR A 109 9.19 7.73 -28.74
N GLN A 110 8.05 8.38 -28.50
CA GLN A 110 6.68 7.87 -28.74
C GLN A 110 6.32 6.56 -28.01
N ARG A 111 6.98 6.24 -26.90
CA ARG A 111 6.75 5.00 -26.12
C ARG A 111 5.29 4.68 -25.84
N GLU A 112 4.48 5.66 -25.41
CA GLU A 112 3.05 5.44 -25.13
C GLU A 112 2.26 4.97 -26.36
N ALA A 113 2.54 5.56 -27.52
CA ALA A 113 1.91 5.15 -28.78
C ALA A 113 2.28 3.72 -29.16
N TYR A 114 3.53 3.30 -28.92
CA TYR A 114 3.95 1.91 -29.16
C TYR A 114 3.30 0.92 -28.17
N ARG A 115 3.25 1.29 -26.88
CA ARG A 115 2.64 0.46 -25.82
C ARG A 115 1.14 0.23 -26.03
N ALA A 116 0.45 1.14 -26.71
CA ALA A 116 -0.95 0.92 -27.11
C ALA A 116 -1.11 -0.38 -27.93
N GLY A 117 -0.16 -0.67 -28.83
CA GLY A 117 -0.16 -1.90 -29.64
C GLY A 117 0.24 -3.17 -28.88
N PHE A 118 0.90 -3.06 -27.72
CA PHE A 118 1.32 -4.24 -26.95
C PHE A 118 0.12 -5.06 -26.45
N ARG A 119 -1.02 -4.41 -26.18
CA ARG A 119 -2.26 -5.09 -25.78
C ARG A 119 -2.82 -5.97 -26.90
N GLU A 120 -2.73 -5.52 -28.14
CA GLU A 120 -3.16 -6.30 -29.30
C GLU A 120 -2.28 -7.54 -29.49
N ILE A 121 -0.95 -7.36 -29.38
CA ILE A 121 0.02 -8.46 -29.41
C ILE A 121 -0.28 -9.46 -28.29
N PHE A 122 -0.50 -8.98 -27.06
CA PHE A 122 -0.85 -9.83 -25.92
C PHE A 122 -2.11 -10.64 -26.20
N ASN A 123 -3.18 -9.99 -26.68
CA ASN A 123 -4.46 -10.67 -26.96
C ASN A 123 -4.31 -11.71 -28.08
N LYS A 124 -3.50 -11.42 -29.09
CA LYS A 124 -3.20 -12.40 -30.15
C LYS A 124 -2.44 -13.60 -29.61
N LEU A 125 -1.38 -13.36 -28.83
CA LEU A 125 -0.63 -14.42 -28.16
C LEU A 125 -1.50 -15.25 -27.21
N ARG A 126 -2.44 -14.61 -26.50
CA ARG A 126 -3.44 -15.29 -25.67
C ARG A 126 -4.35 -16.20 -26.51
N SER A 127 -4.85 -15.72 -27.65
CA SER A 127 -5.65 -16.54 -28.58
C SER A 127 -4.88 -17.73 -29.15
N ASP A 128 -3.57 -17.59 -29.30
CA ASP A 128 -2.66 -18.64 -29.78
C ASP A 128 -2.19 -19.57 -28.64
N GLY A 129 -2.79 -19.46 -27.44
CA GLY A 129 -2.53 -20.32 -26.28
C GLY A 129 -1.26 -19.99 -25.50
N VAL A 130 -0.62 -18.84 -25.74
CA VAL A 130 0.60 -18.44 -25.02
C VAL A 130 0.27 -17.92 -23.60
N PHE A 131 -0.86 -17.26 -23.44
CA PHE A 131 -1.36 -16.80 -22.13
C PHE A 131 -2.65 -17.53 -21.79
N THR A 132 -2.88 -17.76 -20.50
CA THR A 132 -4.12 -18.37 -19.99
C THR A 132 -5.06 -17.32 -19.41
N ARG A 133 -4.50 -16.21 -18.93
CA ARG A 133 -5.22 -15.14 -18.22
C ARG A 133 -5.21 -13.84 -19.02
N SER A 134 -6.16 -12.96 -18.72
CA SER A 134 -6.22 -11.61 -19.25
C SER A 134 -5.18 -10.69 -18.57
N ILE A 135 -4.91 -9.53 -19.18
CA ILE A 135 -3.98 -8.54 -18.62
C ILE A 135 -4.37 -8.17 -17.16
N PRO A 136 -5.63 -7.79 -16.86
CA PRO A 136 -6.01 -7.41 -15.49
C PRO A 136 -5.87 -8.55 -14.48
N GLU A 137 -6.16 -9.80 -14.89
CA GLU A 137 -5.98 -10.96 -14.01
C GLU A 137 -4.50 -11.19 -13.67
N ILE A 138 -3.61 -11.03 -14.66
CA ILE A 138 -2.17 -11.15 -14.46
C ILE A 138 -1.65 -10.03 -13.57
N GLU A 139 -1.93 -8.77 -13.90
CA GLU A 139 -1.44 -7.60 -13.17
C GLU A 139 -1.90 -7.59 -11.69
N ASN A 140 -3.10 -8.08 -11.43
CA ASN A 140 -3.64 -8.24 -10.08
C ASN A 140 -3.02 -9.42 -9.31
N SER A 141 -2.38 -10.37 -9.98
CA SER A 141 -1.82 -11.54 -9.31
C SER A 141 -0.59 -11.21 -8.48
N SER A 142 -0.44 -11.90 -7.35
CA SER A 142 0.76 -11.77 -6.53
C SER A 142 2.03 -12.22 -7.26
N LEU A 143 1.91 -13.19 -8.18
CA LEU A 143 3.01 -13.63 -9.04
C LEU A 143 3.56 -12.48 -9.88
N PHE A 144 2.70 -11.66 -10.45
CA PHE A 144 3.11 -10.47 -11.18
C PHE A 144 3.66 -9.39 -10.24
N LYS A 145 2.93 -9.09 -9.15
CA LYS A 145 3.27 -8.01 -8.22
C LYS A 145 4.62 -8.20 -7.52
N LEU A 146 4.99 -9.45 -7.22
CA LEU A 146 6.25 -9.80 -6.56
C LEU A 146 7.26 -10.47 -7.50
N SER A 147 7.01 -10.43 -8.81
CA SER A 147 7.86 -11.07 -9.82
C SER A 147 9.29 -10.54 -9.76
N PRO A 148 10.31 -11.42 -9.80
CA PRO A 148 11.72 -11.00 -9.96
C PRO A 148 11.99 -10.39 -11.34
N TYR A 149 11.06 -10.49 -12.29
CA TYR A 149 11.18 -9.90 -13.62
C TYR A 149 10.54 -8.52 -13.72
N LYS A 150 10.22 -7.88 -12.59
CA LYS A 150 9.85 -6.46 -12.60
C LYS A 150 11.07 -5.61 -12.93
N ALA A 151 10.85 -4.56 -13.71
CA ALA A 151 11.85 -3.53 -13.90
C ALA A 151 12.04 -2.78 -12.58
N LEU A 152 13.30 -2.60 -12.18
CA LEU A 152 13.64 -1.78 -11.02
C LEU A 152 13.55 -0.30 -11.38
N THR A 153 13.20 0.52 -10.40
CA THR A 153 13.39 1.97 -10.51
C THR A 153 14.88 2.31 -10.46
N GLU A 154 15.26 3.51 -10.89
CA GLU A 154 16.67 3.91 -10.94
C GLU A 154 17.34 3.85 -9.55
N ASP A 155 16.66 4.31 -8.49
CA ASP A 155 17.17 4.24 -7.11
C ASP A 155 17.28 2.80 -6.57
N GLN A 156 16.36 1.91 -6.96
CA GLN A 156 16.46 0.49 -6.65
C GLN A 156 17.64 -0.17 -7.38
N ALA A 157 17.81 0.11 -8.68
CA ALA A 157 18.87 -0.47 -9.50
C ALA A 157 20.26 -0.03 -9.00
N ASN A 158 20.44 1.26 -8.70
CA ASN A 158 21.66 1.78 -8.05
C ASN A 158 21.94 1.08 -6.72
N SER A 159 20.91 0.90 -5.88
CA SER A 159 21.07 0.21 -4.59
C SER A 159 21.49 -1.25 -4.78
N VAL A 160 20.87 -1.98 -5.72
CA VAL A 160 21.21 -3.38 -6.02
C VAL A 160 22.65 -3.51 -6.50
N GLU A 161 23.10 -2.65 -7.40
CA GLU A 161 24.46 -2.63 -7.94
C GLU A 161 25.52 -2.43 -6.84
N GLU A 162 25.32 -1.42 -5.98
CA GLU A 162 26.25 -1.17 -4.88
C GLU A 162 26.22 -2.29 -3.83
N ILE A 163 25.05 -2.85 -3.54
CA ILE A 163 24.90 -4.00 -2.64
C ILE A 163 25.65 -5.21 -3.18
N LEU A 164 25.53 -5.53 -4.47
CA LEU A 164 26.25 -6.64 -5.10
C LEU A 164 27.76 -6.45 -5.01
N THR A 165 28.24 -5.24 -5.32
CA THR A 165 29.66 -4.89 -5.19
C THR A 165 30.17 -5.16 -3.78
N LYS A 166 29.49 -4.64 -2.75
CA LYS A 166 29.89 -4.88 -1.35
C LYS A 166 29.76 -6.35 -0.96
N PHE A 167 28.71 -7.02 -1.41
CA PHE A 167 28.45 -8.44 -1.13
C PHE A 167 29.60 -9.32 -1.62
N PHE A 168 30.02 -9.17 -2.89
CA PHE A 168 31.10 -10.00 -3.44
C PHE A 168 32.45 -9.70 -2.78
N ILE A 169 32.73 -8.44 -2.41
CA ILE A 169 33.91 -8.07 -1.63
C ILE A 169 33.89 -8.77 -0.25
N ASP A 170 32.79 -8.66 0.48
CA ASP A 170 32.64 -9.28 1.80
C ASP A 170 32.67 -10.82 1.71
N LEU A 171 32.12 -11.39 0.64
CA LEU A 171 32.09 -12.83 0.42
C LEU A 171 33.49 -13.37 0.14
N SER A 172 34.28 -12.64 -0.66
CA SER A 172 35.68 -13.00 -0.96
C SER A 172 36.61 -12.91 0.26
N THR A 173 36.31 -12.00 1.19
CA THR A 173 37.11 -11.80 2.41
C THR A 173 36.60 -12.61 3.61
N GLY A 174 35.42 -13.23 3.51
CA GLY A 174 34.76 -13.91 4.63
C GLY A 174 34.26 -12.96 5.72
N SER A 175 34.13 -11.66 5.41
CA SER A 175 33.75 -10.62 6.35
C SER A 175 32.29 -10.74 6.76
N ARG A 176 31.99 -10.40 8.02
CA ARG A 176 30.61 -10.21 8.46
C ARG A 176 30.16 -8.79 8.16
N SER A 177 28.95 -8.63 7.65
CA SER A 177 28.43 -7.32 7.27
C SER A 177 26.92 -7.25 7.36
N ALA A 178 26.43 -6.07 7.74
CA ALA A 178 25.01 -5.74 7.70
C ALA A 178 24.79 -4.58 6.73
N ILE A 179 23.74 -4.70 5.93
CA ILE A 179 23.23 -3.68 5.02
C ILE A 179 21.79 -3.38 5.45
N VAL A 180 21.40 -2.10 5.43
CA VAL A 180 20.00 -1.70 5.61
C VAL A 180 19.50 -1.07 4.31
N ILE A 181 18.38 -1.59 3.80
CA ILE A 181 17.58 -0.92 2.78
C ILE A 181 16.34 -0.36 3.46
N GLN A 182 16.26 0.97 3.56
CA GLN A 182 15.15 1.69 4.15
C GLN A 182 14.28 2.29 3.05
N GLY A 183 12.95 2.17 3.19
CA GLY A 183 12.02 2.77 2.23
C GLY A 183 10.62 2.84 2.80
N ASP A 184 9.85 3.82 2.36
CA ASP A 184 8.44 3.97 2.72
C ASP A 184 7.57 2.85 2.09
N PRO A 185 6.32 2.69 2.53
CA PRO A 185 5.42 1.69 1.95
C PRO A 185 5.29 1.91 0.43
N GLY A 186 5.46 0.86 -0.37
CA GLY A 186 5.35 0.98 -1.83
C GLY A 186 6.58 1.44 -2.58
N THR A 187 7.72 1.55 -1.91
CA THR A 187 9.04 1.70 -2.54
C THR A 187 9.61 0.40 -3.12
N GLY A 188 8.89 -0.73 -3.03
CA GLY A 188 9.29 -1.99 -3.68
C GLY A 188 10.36 -2.81 -2.94
N LYS A 189 10.60 -2.59 -1.64
CA LYS A 189 11.59 -3.32 -0.83
C LYS A 189 11.59 -4.85 -1.05
N THR A 190 10.42 -5.49 -0.92
CA THR A 190 10.27 -6.93 -1.15
C THR A 190 10.64 -7.34 -2.57
N VAL A 191 10.27 -6.54 -3.59
CA VAL A 191 10.64 -6.80 -4.99
C VAL A 191 12.15 -6.74 -5.17
N VAL A 192 12.82 -5.76 -4.53
CA VAL A 192 14.30 -5.66 -4.55
C VAL A 192 14.95 -6.91 -3.96
N ALA A 193 14.45 -7.42 -2.82
CA ALA A 193 14.97 -8.66 -2.24
C ALA A 193 14.81 -9.86 -3.17
N ILE A 194 13.62 -10.06 -3.74
CA ILE A 194 13.35 -11.19 -4.64
C ILE A 194 14.19 -11.07 -5.92
N TYR A 195 14.30 -9.86 -6.47
CA TYR A 195 15.14 -9.56 -7.63
C TYR A 195 16.62 -9.88 -7.36
N LEU A 196 17.15 -9.43 -6.22
CA LEU A 196 18.55 -9.66 -5.83
C LEU A 196 18.85 -11.15 -5.70
N ILE A 197 17.99 -11.92 -5.03
CA ILE A 197 18.17 -13.38 -4.89
C ILE A 197 18.15 -14.04 -6.26
N LYS A 198 17.19 -13.69 -7.12
CA LYS A 198 17.13 -14.24 -8.49
C LYS A 198 18.36 -13.89 -9.30
N LEU A 199 18.88 -12.68 -9.19
CA LEU A 199 20.08 -12.24 -9.88
C LEU A 199 21.32 -13.03 -9.41
N LEU A 200 21.48 -13.24 -8.10
CA LEU A 200 22.54 -14.09 -7.55
C LEU A 200 22.43 -15.54 -8.03
N VAL A 201 21.22 -16.10 -8.07
CA VAL A 201 20.98 -17.44 -8.63
C VAL A 201 21.34 -17.51 -10.11
N ASP A 202 21.02 -16.47 -10.89
CA ASP A 202 21.38 -16.42 -12.31
C ASP A 202 22.89 -16.30 -12.53
N ILE A 203 23.61 -15.56 -11.67
CA ILE A 203 25.08 -15.49 -11.69
C ILE A 203 25.69 -16.85 -11.33
N ALA A 204 25.15 -17.54 -10.32
CA ALA A 204 25.61 -18.88 -9.92
C ALA A 204 25.40 -19.92 -11.04
N ALA A 205 24.31 -19.79 -11.80
CA ALA A 205 23.93 -20.69 -12.90
C ALA A 205 24.54 -20.31 -14.27
N LEU A 206 25.57 -19.45 -14.29
CA LEU A 206 26.22 -19.02 -15.53
C LEU A 206 26.88 -20.20 -16.28
N ASN A 207 26.25 -20.68 -17.36
CA ASN A 207 26.77 -21.79 -18.15
C ASN A 207 27.60 -21.36 -19.38
N SER A 208 27.30 -20.18 -19.94
CA SER A 208 28.08 -19.55 -21.02
C SER A 208 27.92 -18.03 -20.99
N LEU A 209 28.98 -17.31 -21.39
CA LEU A 209 28.99 -15.85 -21.50
C LEU A 209 28.27 -15.35 -22.77
N GLU A 210 28.03 -16.22 -23.76
CA GLU A 210 27.45 -15.87 -25.07
C GLU A 210 25.96 -15.46 -25.01
N ASP A 211 25.27 -15.79 -23.91
CA ASP A 211 23.88 -15.40 -23.66
C ASP A 211 23.76 -14.12 -22.81
N LEU A 212 24.87 -13.42 -22.53
CA LEU A 212 24.84 -12.15 -21.82
C LEU A 212 24.48 -11.01 -22.78
N ASP A 213 23.51 -10.22 -22.38
CA ASP A 213 23.35 -8.88 -22.90
C ASP A 213 24.45 -8.01 -22.30
N ASN A 214 25.48 -7.68 -23.09
CA ASN A 214 26.60 -6.87 -22.63
C ASN A 214 26.16 -5.45 -22.25
N ASP A 215 25.03 -4.96 -22.78
CA ASP A 215 24.49 -3.63 -22.49
C ASP A 215 23.65 -3.61 -21.19
N SER A 216 23.40 -4.77 -20.55
CA SER A 216 22.66 -4.84 -19.28
C SER A 216 23.49 -4.25 -18.13
N ARG A 217 22.86 -3.42 -17.31
CA ARG A 217 23.44 -2.78 -16.11
C ARG A 217 24.21 -3.73 -15.19
N PHE A 218 23.74 -4.97 -15.00
CA PHE A 218 24.35 -5.94 -14.08
C PHE A 218 25.30 -6.93 -14.77
N SER A 219 25.66 -6.71 -16.04
CA SER A 219 26.47 -7.64 -16.83
C SER A 219 27.86 -7.88 -16.21
N GLU A 220 28.44 -6.85 -15.57
CA GLU A 220 29.75 -6.92 -14.91
C GLU A 220 29.83 -7.94 -13.77
N PHE A 221 28.70 -8.30 -13.15
CA PHE A 221 28.68 -9.29 -12.07
C PHE A 221 28.70 -10.74 -12.58
N PHE A 222 28.44 -10.98 -13.87
CA PHE A 222 28.43 -12.31 -14.49
C PHE A 222 29.85 -12.76 -14.88
N THR A 223 30.71 -12.92 -13.87
CA THR A 223 32.08 -13.41 -14.03
C THR A 223 32.23 -14.84 -13.53
N ALA A 224 33.22 -15.56 -14.06
CA ALA A 224 33.56 -16.90 -13.57
C ALA A 224 34.00 -16.89 -12.08
N ILE A 225 34.55 -15.77 -11.59
CA ILE A 225 34.96 -15.61 -10.19
C ILE A 225 33.70 -15.55 -9.31
N ASN A 226 32.77 -14.66 -9.63
CA ASN A 226 31.53 -14.49 -8.86
C ASN A 226 30.68 -15.76 -8.90
N GLN A 227 30.63 -16.43 -10.06
CA GLN A 227 29.97 -17.74 -10.18
C GLN A 227 30.55 -18.75 -9.18
N ARG A 228 31.87 -18.90 -9.11
CA ARG A 228 32.53 -19.84 -8.17
C ARG A 228 32.27 -19.50 -6.71
N LEU A 229 32.30 -18.21 -6.37
CA LEU A 229 31.97 -17.74 -5.01
C LEU A 229 30.53 -18.13 -4.61
N LEU A 230 29.61 -18.24 -5.58
CA LEU A 230 28.21 -18.55 -5.32
C LEU A 230 27.85 -20.04 -5.35
N GLN A 231 28.70 -20.94 -5.87
CA GLN A 231 28.36 -22.36 -6.06
C GLN A 231 27.91 -23.08 -4.77
N ASN A 232 28.41 -22.65 -3.61
CA ASN A 232 28.06 -23.20 -2.30
C ASN A 232 27.47 -22.14 -1.35
N CYS A 233 27.05 -21.00 -1.89
CA CYS A 233 26.54 -19.89 -1.08
C CYS A 233 25.12 -20.20 -0.61
N ARG A 234 24.93 -20.25 0.71
CA ARG A 234 23.62 -20.48 1.31
C ARG A 234 22.91 -19.15 1.57
N ILE A 235 21.87 -18.89 0.79
CA ILE A 235 21.09 -17.65 0.82
C ILE A 235 19.68 -17.96 1.34
N GLY A 236 19.18 -17.14 2.27
CA GLY A 236 17.80 -17.21 2.77
C GLY A 236 17.10 -15.86 2.78
N LEU A 237 15.78 -15.89 2.58
CA LEU A 237 14.86 -14.75 2.72
C LEU A 237 13.96 -14.97 3.93
N VAL A 238 14.16 -14.19 4.98
CA VAL A 238 13.40 -14.25 6.22
C VAL A 238 12.19 -13.34 6.09
N VAL A 239 10.98 -13.91 6.22
CA VAL A 239 9.72 -13.18 6.12
C VAL A 239 8.89 -13.48 7.37
N PRO A 240 8.88 -12.57 8.37
CA PRO A 240 8.12 -12.78 9.60
C PRO A 240 6.61 -12.94 9.34
N GLN A 241 6.07 -12.14 8.43
CA GLN A 241 4.64 -12.08 8.12
C GLN A 241 4.15 -13.32 7.37
N GLN A 242 3.21 -14.07 7.96
CA GLN A 242 2.76 -15.37 7.45
C GLN A 242 2.11 -15.29 6.06
N SER A 243 1.20 -14.34 5.84
CA SER A 243 0.45 -14.24 4.58
C SER A 243 1.35 -13.88 3.40
N LEU A 244 2.24 -12.90 3.59
CA LEU A 244 3.23 -12.52 2.58
C LEU A 244 4.22 -13.66 2.31
N ARG A 245 4.67 -14.37 3.36
CA ARG A 245 5.59 -15.50 3.23
C ARG A 245 5.01 -16.62 2.34
N GLY A 246 3.74 -16.97 2.52
CA GLY A 246 3.08 -17.97 1.67
C GLY A 246 3.10 -17.56 0.20
N THR A 247 2.75 -16.31 -0.07
CA THR A 247 2.78 -15.74 -1.41
C THR A 247 4.17 -15.74 -2.05
N ILE A 248 5.21 -15.35 -1.29
CA ILE A 248 6.58 -15.36 -1.80
C ILE A 248 7.05 -16.80 -2.07
N LYS A 249 6.65 -17.78 -1.25
CA LYS A 249 6.92 -19.20 -1.54
C LYS A 249 6.32 -19.64 -2.86
N ASP A 250 5.10 -19.24 -3.17
CA ASP A 250 4.46 -19.54 -4.45
C ASP A 250 5.20 -18.89 -5.63
N VAL A 251 5.71 -17.66 -5.46
CA VAL A 251 6.57 -16.97 -6.45
C VAL A 251 7.86 -17.75 -6.66
N PHE A 252 8.53 -18.17 -5.58
CA PHE A 252 9.79 -18.94 -5.66
C PHE A 252 9.57 -20.29 -6.33
N GLN A 253 8.47 -20.98 -6.00
CA GLN A 253 8.12 -22.26 -6.62
C GLN A 253 7.97 -22.16 -8.15
N LYS A 254 7.41 -21.04 -8.64
CA LYS A 254 7.17 -20.81 -10.06
C LYS A 254 8.30 -20.10 -10.78
N THR A 255 9.35 -19.69 -10.08
CA THR A 255 10.50 -19.01 -10.65
C THR A 255 11.66 -19.98 -10.80
N ARG A 256 12.17 -20.13 -12.02
CA ARG A 256 13.32 -20.99 -12.32
C ARG A 256 14.52 -20.64 -11.42
N GLY A 257 15.10 -21.67 -10.79
CA GLY A 257 16.29 -21.56 -9.94
C GLY A 257 16.03 -21.13 -8.50
N LEU A 258 14.83 -20.64 -8.18
CA LEU A 258 14.44 -20.33 -6.80
C LEU A 258 13.77 -21.55 -6.16
N HIS A 259 13.92 -21.69 -4.84
CA HIS A 259 13.30 -22.78 -4.08
C HIS A 259 12.46 -22.24 -2.91
N PRO A 260 11.23 -22.73 -2.66
CA PRO A 260 10.39 -22.27 -1.56
C PRO A 260 11.03 -22.35 -0.16
N ASP A 261 11.98 -23.27 0.03
CA ASP A 261 12.70 -23.44 1.30
C ASP A 261 13.72 -22.33 1.59
N MET A 262 14.08 -21.53 0.57
CA MET A 262 14.86 -20.30 0.78
C MET A 262 14.05 -19.26 1.57
N VAL A 263 12.71 -19.36 1.56
CA VAL A 263 11.82 -18.42 2.27
C VAL A 263 11.47 -18.97 3.64
N MET A 264 11.93 -18.30 4.69
CA MET A 264 11.97 -18.84 6.05
C MET A 264 11.26 -17.95 7.06
N THR A 265 10.86 -18.54 8.19
CA THR A 265 10.47 -17.79 9.39
C THR A 265 11.71 -17.46 10.23
N PRO A 266 11.66 -16.45 11.11
CA PRO A 266 12.75 -16.20 12.05
C PRO A 266 13.07 -17.40 12.96
N PHE A 267 12.05 -18.19 13.34
CA PHE A 267 12.25 -19.42 14.11
C PHE A 267 13.00 -20.49 13.30
N GLN A 268 12.67 -20.65 12.01
CA GLN A 268 13.39 -21.59 11.14
C GLN A 268 14.86 -21.19 10.95
N VAL A 269 15.17 -19.88 10.93
CA VAL A 269 16.56 -19.41 10.93
C VAL A 269 17.28 -19.81 12.22
N GLY A 270 16.66 -19.56 13.38
CA GLY A 270 17.22 -19.92 14.68
C GLY A 270 17.48 -21.43 14.83
N GLU A 271 16.59 -22.26 14.28
CA GLU A 271 16.67 -23.72 14.31
C GLU A 271 17.55 -24.32 13.20
N ALA A 272 17.92 -23.56 12.18
CA ALA A 272 18.65 -24.08 11.02
C ALA A 272 20.04 -24.59 11.39
N ASP A 273 20.42 -25.75 10.89
CA ASP A 273 21.79 -26.25 11.02
C ASP A 273 22.77 -25.41 10.20
N GLY A 274 23.98 -25.20 10.71
CA GLY A 274 25.03 -24.44 10.03
C GLY A 274 24.78 -22.94 9.95
N MET A 275 25.61 -22.27 9.15
CA MET A 275 25.58 -20.82 8.93
C MET A 275 25.00 -20.49 7.55
N PHE A 276 24.34 -19.35 7.40
CA PHE A 276 24.01 -18.77 6.11
C PHE A 276 25.12 -17.81 5.66
N ASP A 277 25.40 -17.77 4.37
CA ASP A 277 26.32 -16.78 3.80
C ASP A 277 25.63 -15.42 3.69
N MET A 278 24.35 -15.43 3.31
CA MET A 278 23.49 -14.24 3.28
C MET A 278 22.11 -14.55 3.83
N LEU A 279 21.62 -13.68 4.72
CA LEU A 279 20.20 -13.58 5.05
C LEU A 279 19.66 -12.22 4.65
N ILE A 280 18.60 -12.22 3.86
CA ILE A 280 17.78 -11.04 3.59
C ILE A 280 16.58 -11.10 4.51
N VAL A 281 16.32 -10.06 5.29
CA VAL A 281 15.18 -9.99 6.20
C VAL A 281 14.19 -8.96 5.67
N ASP A 282 13.03 -9.43 5.21
CA ASP A 282 11.93 -8.55 4.84
C ASP A 282 11.14 -8.13 6.08
N GLU A 283 10.57 -6.91 6.05
CA GLU A 283 9.84 -6.30 7.16
C GLU A 283 10.58 -6.44 8.50
N THR A 284 11.87 -6.06 8.55
CA THR A 284 12.77 -6.29 9.69
C THR A 284 12.20 -5.82 11.03
N HIS A 285 11.43 -4.74 11.03
CA HIS A 285 10.76 -4.21 12.22
C HIS A 285 9.78 -5.21 12.85
N ARG A 286 9.30 -6.22 12.11
CA ARG A 286 8.39 -7.29 12.55
C ARG A 286 9.10 -8.48 13.20
N LEU A 287 10.43 -8.50 13.21
CA LEU A 287 11.16 -9.45 14.05
C LEU A 287 10.77 -9.24 15.51
N ASN A 288 10.77 -10.32 16.29
CA ASN A 288 10.29 -10.26 17.66
C ASN A 288 11.40 -10.04 18.69
N GLN A 289 11.14 -9.14 19.64
CA GLN A 289 11.80 -9.18 20.94
C GLN A 289 11.17 -10.28 21.81
N ARG A 290 11.78 -10.58 22.96
CA ARG A 290 11.19 -11.50 23.95
C ARG A 290 9.84 -10.97 24.41
N ALA A 291 8.77 -11.67 24.04
CA ALA A 291 7.38 -11.38 24.37
C ALA A 291 6.53 -12.65 24.20
N ASN A 292 5.26 -12.61 24.62
CA ASN A 292 4.34 -13.73 24.47
C ASN A 292 4.02 -13.99 22.98
N GLN A 293 4.55 -15.08 22.44
CA GLN A 293 4.40 -15.49 21.05
C GLN A 293 2.96 -15.93 20.73
N PRO A 294 2.60 -16.11 19.44
CA PRO A 294 1.25 -16.55 19.04
C PRO A 294 0.82 -17.90 19.61
N SER A 295 1.77 -18.76 20.02
CA SER A 295 1.48 -20.06 20.65
C SER A 295 2.48 -20.39 21.76
N GLY A 296 2.05 -21.24 22.70
CA GLY A 296 2.91 -21.73 23.78
C GLY A 296 4.14 -22.48 23.27
N VAL A 297 4.01 -23.21 22.16
CA VAL A 297 5.14 -23.90 21.50
C VAL A 297 6.18 -22.89 21.03
N LEU A 298 5.77 -21.77 20.44
CA LEU A 298 6.69 -20.73 19.98
C LEU A 298 7.38 -20.00 21.15
N ASN A 299 6.70 -19.84 22.29
CA ASN A 299 7.36 -19.33 23.51
C ASN A 299 8.49 -20.27 23.96
N GLY A 300 8.23 -21.58 24.01
CA GLY A 300 9.24 -22.59 24.33
C GLY A 300 10.40 -22.58 23.34
N LYS A 301 10.10 -22.52 22.03
CA LYS A 301 11.10 -22.43 20.96
C LYS A 301 11.98 -21.18 21.08
N PHE A 302 11.41 -20.04 21.45
CA PHE A 302 12.19 -18.82 21.64
C PHE A 302 13.27 -19.04 22.70
N ALA A 303 12.90 -19.60 23.85
CA ALA A 303 13.84 -19.90 24.92
C ALA A 303 14.89 -20.95 24.53
N SER A 304 14.51 -22.01 23.82
CA SER A 304 15.45 -23.07 23.41
C SER A 304 16.45 -22.59 22.36
N ILE A 305 16.00 -21.80 21.37
CA ILE A 305 16.86 -21.23 20.34
C ILE A 305 17.84 -20.25 20.96
N THR A 306 17.38 -19.34 21.82
CA THR A 306 18.26 -18.38 22.51
C THR A 306 19.31 -19.11 23.34
N ARG A 307 18.94 -20.16 24.09
CA ARG A 307 19.91 -21.02 24.80
C ARG A 307 20.92 -21.67 23.87
N ALA A 308 20.47 -22.23 22.75
CA ALA A 308 21.34 -22.92 21.80
C ALA A 308 22.35 -21.96 21.15
N LEU A 309 21.95 -20.72 20.88
CA LEU A 309 22.80 -19.72 20.21
C LEU A 309 23.73 -18.95 21.17
N PHE A 310 23.29 -18.70 22.41
CA PHE A 310 23.99 -17.79 23.33
C PHE A 310 24.34 -18.42 24.69
N GLY A 311 24.09 -19.72 24.88
CA GLY A 311 24.44 -20.46 26.10
C GLY A 311 23.45 -20.32 27.26
N SER A 312 22.59 -19.30 27.25
CA SER A 312 21.57 -19.07 28.28
C SER A 312 20.28 -18.51 27.66
N ASP A 313 19.17 -18.53 28.40
CA ASP A 313 17.91 -17.93 27.98
C ASP A 313 17.91 -16.44 28.34
N ASP A 314 18.74 -15.65 27.67
CA ASP A 314 18.84 -14.20 27.88
C ASP A 314 17.64 -13.49 27.23
N PHE A 315 16.81 -12.86 28.07
CA PHE A 315 15.58 -12.19 27.65
C PHE A 315 15.83 -10.93 26.82
N ASN A 316 17.05 -10.38 26.85
CA ASN A 316 17.43 -9.25 26.00
C ASN A 316 17.71 -9.66 24.56
N LYS A 317 17.87 -10.96 24.28
CA LYS A 317 18.08 -11.46 22.92
C LYS A 317 16.77 -11.47 22.14
N THR A 318 16.88 -11.03 20.90
CA THR A 318 15.80 -10.88 19.94
C THR A 318 15.99 -11.80 18.74
N GLN A 319 14.99 -11.88 17.87
CA GLN A 319 15.16 -12.56 16.59
C GLN A 319 16.16 -11.85 15.65
N LEU A 320 16.45 -10.57 15.87
CA LEU A 320 17.54 -9.89 15.16
C LEU A 320 18.89 -10.49 15.54
N ASP A 321 19.11 -10.74 16.84
CA ASP A 321 20.33 -11.41 17.32
C ASP A 321 20.46 -12.82 16.73
N TRP A 322 19.35 -13.54 16.55
CA TRP A 322 19.38 -14.86 15.92
C TRP A 322 19.84 -14.78 14.46
N VAL A 323 19.32 -13.83 13.70
CA VAL A 323 19.75 -13.59 12.31
C VAL A 323 21.24 -13.27 12.27
N LEU A 324 21.72 -12.35 13.11
CA LEU A 324 23.14 -11.98 13.20
C LEU A 324 24.04 -13.17 13.62
N ALA A 325 23.56 -14.04 14.50
CA ALA A 325 24.30 -15.23 14.94
C ALA A 325 24.31 -16.35 13.89
N LYS A 326 23.32 -16.37 12.98
CA LYS A 326 23.12 -17.43 11.98
C LYS A 326 23.55 -17.04 10.56
N SER A 327 24.09 -15.85 10.35
CA SER A 327 24.63 -15.50 9.03
C SER A 327 25.94 -14.73 9.07
N ARG A 328 26.67 -14.79 7.96
CA ARG A 328 27.84 -13.96 7.72
C ARG A 328 27.42 -12.56 7.29
N GLN A 329 26.57 -12.47 6.28
CA GLN A 329 26.08 -11.20 5.75
C GLN A 329 24.56 -11.07 5.90
N GLN A 330 24.10 -9.85 6.14
CA GLN A 330 22.69 -9.53 6.34
C GLN A 330 22.25 -8.34 5.47
N ILE A 331 21.06 -8.45 4.89
CA ILE A 331 20.36 -7.32 4.28
C ILE A 331 19.03 -7.14 5.00
N PHE A 332 18.86 -6.03 5.71
CA PHE A 332 17.66 -5.71 6.45
C PHE A 332 16.79 -4.73 5.66
N LEU A 333 15.60 -5.19 5.25
CA LEU A 333 14.60 -4.32 4.65
C LEU A 333 13.77 -3.68 5.77
N LEU A 334 13.84 -2.36 5.87
CA LEU A 334 13.22 -1.61 6.95
C LEU A 334 12.15 -0.64 6.44
N ASP A 335 11.01 -0.68 7.12
CA ASP A 335 10.00 0.36 7.10
C ASP A 335 9.87 0.90 8.53
N ALA A 336 10.55 2.02 8.82
CA ALA A 336 10.68 2.54 10.17
C ALA A 336 9.33 2.94 10.79
N MET A 337 8.30 3.13 9.95
CA MET A 337 6.98 3.60 10.36
C MET A 337 5.89 2.52 10.28
N GLN A 338 6.24 1.23 10.40
CA GLN A 338 5.25 0.13 10.43
C GLN A 338 5.34 -0.80 11.65
N SER A 339 6.03 -0.39 12.71
CA SER A 339 5.96 -1.13 13.98
C SER A 339 4.56 -0.95 14.60
N VAL A 340 3.81 -2.04 14.76
CA VAL A 340 2.38 -1.97 15.16
C VAL A 340 2.07 -2.84 16.36
N ARG A 341 3.05 -3.56 16.93
CA ARG A 341 2.82 -4.46 18.07
C ARG A 341 3.88 -4.33 19.16
N PRO A 342 3.49 -4.58 20.42
CA PRO A 342 4.41 -4.79 21.55
C PRO A 342 5.57 -5.76 21.30
N ALA A 343 5.30 -6.86 20.59
CA ALA A 343 6.29 -7.92 20.36
C ALA A 343 7.28 -7.59 19.23
N ASP A 344 7.04 -6.56 18.43
CA ASP A 344 7.94 -6.10 17.36
C ASP A 344 9.28 -5.62 17.94
N LEU A 345 10.28 -5.40 17.09
CA LEU A 345 11.56 -4.86 17.54
C LEU A 345 11.39 -3.43 18.11
N PRO A 346 12.04 -3.13 19.25
CA PRO A 346 12.14 -1.77 19.77
C PRO A 346 12.72 -0.78 18.77
N GLN A 347 12.22 0.45 18.77
CA GLN A 347 12.66 1.52 17.88
C GLN A 347 14.13 1.88 18.10
N GLU A 348 14.63 1.74 19.32
CA GLU A 348 16.01 2.03 19.70
C GLU A 348 16.98 1.07 19.00
N LEU A 349 16.65 -0.23 18.95
CA LEU A 349 17.45 -1.24 18.25
C LEU A 349 17.47 -1.00 16.73
N LEU A 350 16.31 -0.68 16.15
CA LEU A 350 16.20 -0.35 14.72
C LEU A 350 17.01 0.92 14.38
N SER A 351 16.96 1.94 15.24
CA SER A 351 17.70 3.18 15.06
C SER A 351 19.21 2.96 15.17
N GLY A 352 19.66 2.12 16.10
CA GLY A 352 21.06 1.71 16.22
C GLY A 352 21.56 1.00 14.96
N LEU A 353 20.80 0.00 14.47
CA LEU A 353 21.11 -0.71 13.22
C LEU A 353 21.24 0.24 12.02
N VAL A 354 20.35 1.23 11.91
CA VAL A 354 20.44 2.26 10.87
C VAL A 354 21.67 3.16 11.05
N ALA A 355 21.99 3.57 12.29
CA ALA A 355 23.15 4.40 12.57
C ALA A 355 24.47 3.68 12.21
N ASP A 356 24.61 2.41 12.61
CA ASP A 356 25.80 1.61 12.35
C ASP A 356 26.02 1.36 10.85
N THR A 357 24.94 1.06 10.12
CA THR A 357 25.01 0.85 8.67
C THR A 357 25.24 2.16 7.91
N ARG A 358 24.75 3.30 8.39
CA ARG A 358 25.10 4.62 7.83
C ARG A 358 26.58 4.94 8.02
N ALA A 359 27.13 4.70 9.21
CA ALA A 359 28.53 4.96 9.53
C ALA A 359 29.51 4.17 8.64
N THR A 360 29.07 3.00 8.15
CA THR A 360 29.86 2.12 7.28
C THR A 360 29.54 2.25 5.79
N GLY A 361 28.69 3.22 5.40
CA GLY A 361 28.28 3.41 4.01
C GLY A 361 27.47 2.23 3.45
N ARG A 362 26.70 1.54 4.31
CA ARG A 362 25.89 0.35 4.02
C ARG A 362 24.39 0.57 4.27
N HIS A 363 23.97 1.84 4.32
CA HIS A 363 22.57 2.24 4.42
C HIS A 363 22.10 2.79 3.07
N PHE A 364 21.04 2.20 2.53
CA PHE A 364 20.44 2.53 1.25
C PHE A 364 19.02 3.02 1.45
N GLN A 365 18.67 4.15 0.86
CA GLN A 365 17.33 4.73 0.96
C GLN A 365 16.60 4.63 -0.38
N LEU A 366 15.54 3.83 -0.44
CA LEU A 366 14.60 3.83 -1.54
C LEU A 366 13.63 5.00 -1.37
N ARG A 367 13.51 5.83 -2.41
CA ARG A 367 12.72 7.07 -2.40
C ARG A 367 11.57 7.01 -3.39
N THR A 368 11.74 6.31 -4.50
CA THR A 368 10.72 6.22 -5.54
C THR A 368 9.58 5.34 -5.06
N GLN A 369 8.40 5.96 -4.84
CA GLN A 369 7.19 5.24 -4.48
C GLN A 369 6.43 4.84 -5.74
N MET A 370 6.24 3.54 -5.95
CA MET A 370 5.56 2.99 -7.12
C MET A 370 4.04 2.80 -6.91
N ARG A 371 3.58 2.85 -5.65
CA ARG A 371 2.20 2.55 -5.24
C ARG A 371 1.24 3.73 -5.31
N VAL A 372 1.73 4.97 -5.42
CA VAL A 372 0.88 6.17 -5.32
C VAL A 372 1.33 7.17 -6.39
N GLN A 373 0.56 7.29 -7.49
CA GLN A 373 0.80 8.36 -8.49
C GLN A 373 0.59 9.77 -7.90
N ALA A 374 -0.17 9.91 -6.81
CA ALA A 374 -0.31 11.16 -6.05
C ALA A 374 1.02 11.67 -5.44
N GLY A 375 2.08 10.86 -5.51
CA GLY A 375 3.38 11.14 -4.92
C GLY A 375 3.40 10.99 -3.39
N SER A 376 4.50 11.45 -2.79
CA SER A 376 4.74 11.46 -1.34
C SER A 376 3.70 12.27 -0.55
N ASP A 377 2.92 13.12 -1.23
CA ASP A 377 2.05 14.11 -0.61
C ASP A 377 0.83 13.47 0.07
N PHE A 378 0.27 12.40 -0.52
CA PHE A 378 -0.84 11.67 0.10
C PHE A 378 -0.39 10.93 1.37
N VAL A 379 0.71 10.17 1.31
CA VAL A 379 1.24 9.46 2.49
C VAL A 379 1.61 10.45 3.59
N SER A 380 2.24 11.57 3.24
CA SER A 380 2.57 12.65 4.18
C SER A 380 1.31 13.26 4.81
N TYR A 381 0.25 13.44 4.03
CA TYR A 381 -1.05 13.90 4.54
C TYR A 381 -1.69 12.90 5.50
N ILE A 382 -1.72 11.61 5.17
CA ILE A 382 -2.26 10.58 6.08
C ILE A 382 -1.47 10.53 7.38
N ARG A 383 -0.13 10.60 7.30
CA ARG A 383 0.75 10.67 8.47
C ARG A 383 0.45 11.89 9.33
N TRP A 384 0.31 13.06 8.71
CA TRP A 384 -0.08 14.29 9.40
C TRP A 384 -1.46 14.19 10.06
N MET A 385 -2.45 13.65 9.36
CA MET A 385 -3.82 13.49 9.86
C MET A 385 -3.89 12.57 11.08
N LEU A 386 -3.00 11.57 11.13
CA LEU A 386 -2.93 10.57 12.20
C LEU A 386 -1.87 10.90 13.26
N ASP A 387 -1.16 12.01 13.14
CA ASP A 387 -0.20 12.47 14.13
C ASP A 387 -0.97 12.89 15.40
N PRO A 388 -0.67 12.28 16.57
CA PRO A 388 -1.24 12.74 17.84
C PRO A 388 -0.90 14.19 18.20
N ASN A 389 0.23 14.71 17.69
CA ASN A 389 0.77 16.03 18.00
C ASN A 389 1.19 16.78 16.71
N PRO A 390 0.24 17.12 15.82
CA PRO A 390 0.57 17.70 14.53
C PRO A 390 1.20 19.09 14.71
N LEU A 391 2.45 19.25 14.27
CA LEU A 391 3.23 20.50 14.45
C LEU A 391 2.64 21.71 13.71
N SER A 392 1.90 21.51 12.61
CA SER A 392 1.19 22.56 11.88
C SER A 392 0.17 22.00 10.90
N VAL A 393 -0.90 22.74 10.58
CA VAL A 393 -1.84 22.38 9.51
C VAL A 393 -1.18 22.68 8.14
N PRO A 394 -1.23 21.77 7.15
CA PRO A 394 -0.76 22.06 5.79
C PRO A 394 -1.37 23.36 5.27
N ARG A 395 -0.53 24.32 4.89
CA ARG A 395 -0.96 25.68 4.50
C ARG A 395 -1.61 25.74 3.11
N ALA A 396 -1.49 24.69 2.29
CA ALA A 396 -2.03 24.62 0.94
C ALA A 396 -3.27 23.72 0.88
N ARG A 397 -4.17 24.04 -0.07
CA ARG A 397 -5.24 23.13 -0.46
C ARG A 397 -4.57 21.89 -1.06
N LEU A 398 -4.65 20.76 -0.38
CA LEU A 398 -4.06 19.52 -0.86
C LEU A 398 -4.85 19.08 -2.10
N SER A 399 -4.18 19.06 -3.24
CA SER A 399 -4.62 18.38 -4.45
C SER A 399 -3.74 17.15 -4.60
N PHE A 400 -4.34 15.97 -4.62
CA PHE A 400 -3.61 14.72 -4.79
C PHE A 400 -3.54 14.31 -6.28
N GLY A 401 -3.59 15.30 -7.18
CA GLY A 401 -3.70 15.08 -8.63
C GLY A 401 -4.97 14.29 -8.95
N ASP A 402 -4.80 13.18 -9.65
CA ASP A 402 -5.87 12.27 -10.04
C ASP A 402 -6.30 11.31 -8.92
N TYR A 403 -5.66 11.34 -7.75
CA TYR A 403 -5.96 10.40 -6.68
C TYR A 403 -7.33 10.64 -6.02
N ASP A 404 -8.23 9.67 -6.16
CA ASP A 404 -9.59 9.70 -5.64
C ASP A 404 -9.62 9.35 -4.14
N PHE A 405 -9.64 10.38 -3.32
CA PHE A 405 -9.77 10.29 -1.87
C PHE A 405 -11.13 10.84 -1.42
N ARG A 406 -11.97 9.98 -0.84
CA ARG A 406 -13.34 10.34 -0.41
C ARG A 406 -13.60 9.96 1.04
N SER A 407 -14.44 10.76 1.70
CA SER A 407 -15.08 10.39 2.96
C SER A 407 -16.56 10.10 2.75
N PHE A 408 -17.09 9.08 3.43
CA PHE A 408 -18.50 8.68 3.38
C PHE A 408 -19.20 8.93 4.71
N ASP A 409 -20.49 9.27 4.63
CA ASP A 409 -21.35 9.49 5.81
C ASP A 409 -21.95 8.17 6.32
N THR A 410 -22.00 7.12 5.48
CA THR A 410 -22.53 5.79 5.83
C THR A 410 -21.64 4.66 5.30
N VAL A 411 -21.59 3.53 6.01
CA VAL A 411 -20.76 2.38 5.60
C VAL A 411 -21.36 1.68 4.37
N GLU A 412 -22.68 1.77 4.23
CA GLU A 412 -23.48 1.29 3.12
C GLU A 412 -23.00 1.91 1.80
N GLU A 413 -22.88 3.24 1.74
CA GLU A 413 -22.41 3.96 0.56
C GLU A 413 -20.96 3.59 0.20
N MET A 414 -20.08 3.50 1.21
CA MET A 414 -18.69 3.08 0.98
C MET A 414 -18.63 1.65 0.44
N ARG A 415 -19.43 0.73 0.99
CA ARG A 415 -19.48 -0.67 0.56
C ARG A 415 -19.94 -0.80 -0.89
N GLU A 416 -20.99 -0.08 -1.25
CA GLU A 416 -21.52 -0.07 -2.62
C GLU A 416 -20.48 0.47 -3.61
N GLU A 417 -19.78 1.55 -3.29
CA GLU A 417 -18.67 2.05 -4.12
C GLU A 417 -17.55 0.99 -4.24
N ILE A 418 -17.18 0.30 -3.15
CA ILE A 418 -16.17 -0.77 -3.21
C ILE A 418 -16.62 -1.92 -4.12
N PHE A 419 -17.90 -2.30 -4.13
CA PHE A 419 -18.41 -3.33 -5.02
C PHE A 419 -18.33 -2.89 -6.48
N GLN A 420 -18.70 -1.65 -6.78
CA GLN A 420 -18.60 -1.08 -8.12
C GLN A 420 -17.15 -1.03 -8.61
N ARG A 421 -16.21 -0.58 -7.77
CA ARG A 421 -14.78 -0.57 -8.11
C ARG A 421 -14.23 -1.98 -8.26
N ASN A 422 -14.63 -2.92 -7.42
CA ASN A 422 -14.20 -4.31 -7.59
C ASN A 422 -14.65 -4.89 -8.93
N ALA A 423 -15.86 -4.58 -9.40
CA ALA A 423 -16.35 -5.02 -10.70
C ALA A 423 -15.56 -4.42 -11.86
N GLN A 424 -15.03 -3.20 -11.71
CA GLN A 424 -14.26 -2.50 -12.75
C GLN A 424 -12.80 -2.96 -12.81
N VAL A 425 -12.14 -3.04 -11.66
CA VAL A 425 -10.67 -3.19 -11.59
C VAL A 425 -10.21 -4.39 -10.76
N GLY A 426 -11.11 -5.08 -10.06
CA GLY A 426 -10.77 -6.15 -9.12
C GLY A 426 -10.05 -5.63 -7.87
N LEU A 427 -9.71 -6.55 -6.96
CA LEU A 427 -8.93 -6.28 -5.74
C LEU A 427 -9.34 -5.02 -4.96
N SER A 428 -10.64 -4.73 -4.91
CA SER A 428 -11.18 -3.64 -4.10
C SER A 428 -11.77 -4.23 -2.82
N ARG A 429 -11.30 -3.82 -1.65
CA ARG A 429 -11.64 -4.47 -0.37
C ARG A 429 -11.94 -3.48 0.73
N MET A 430 -12.82 -3.87 1.65
CA MET A 430 -13.02 -3.16 2.91
C MET A 430 -12.04 -3.67 3.97
N VAL A 431 -11.50 -2.75 4.77
CA VAL A 431 -10.57 -3.06 5.86
C VAL A 431 -10.85 -2.18 7.07
N ALA A 432 -10.41 -2.62 8.25
CA ALA A 432 -10.61 -1.88 9.49
C ALA A 432 -9.52 -2.14 10.54
N GLY A 433 -9.40 -1.21 11.50
CA GLY A 433 -8.68 -1.44 12.75
C GLY A 433 -9.42 -2.43 13.65
N TYR A 434 -8.78 -2.96 14.69
CA TYR A 434 -9.36 -3.99 15.58
C TYR A 434 -10.38 -3.40 16.57
N ALA A 435 -11.40 -2.71 16.07
CA ALA A 435 -12.36 -1.95 16.88
C ALA A 435 -13.63 -2.72 17.29
N TRP A 436 -13.77 -3.98 16.86
CA TRP A 436 -14.93 -4.83 17.18
C TRP A 436 -14.50 -6.23 17.63
N GLU A 437 -15.34 -6.86 18.45
CA GLU A 437 -15.16 -8.25 18.84
C GLU A 437 -15.34 -9.21 17.65
N TRP A 438 -14.51 -10.25 17.60
CA TRP A 438 -14.53 -11.26 16.55
C TRP A 438 -15.42 -12.45 16.92
N LYS A 439 -16.74 -12.23 16.90
CA LYS A 439 -17.77 -13.22 17.25
C LYS A 439 -17.75 -14.45 16.31
N THR A 440 -17.45 -14.26 15.03
CA THR A 440 -17.41 -15.32 14.00
C THR A 440 -16.28 -16.33 14.16
N GLN A 441 -15.35 -16.11 15.09
CA GLN A 441 -14.40 -17.16 15.50
C GLN A 441 -15.10 -18.31 16.21
N LYS A 442 -16.14 -18.02 17.01
CA LYS A 442 -16.89 -19.00 17.78
C LYS A 442 -18.19 -19.42 17.09
N ASP A 443 -18.89 -18.47 16.47
CA ASP A 443 -20.16 -18.71 15.79
C ASP A 443 -20.11 -18.19 14.36
N LYS A 444 -20.00 -19.10 13.39
CA LYS A 444 -19.90 -18.76 11.96
C LYS A 444 -21.16 -18.08 11.38
N THR A 445 -22.29 -18.12 12.09
CA THR A 445 -23.54 -17.48 11.65
C THR A 445 -23.66 -16.02 12.11
N ALA A 446 -22.89 -15.62 13.12
CA ALA A 446 -22.91 -14.28 13.68
C ALA A 446 -22.40 -13.19 12.71
N PHE A 447 -22.56 -11.94 13.12
CA PHE A 447 -21.92 -10.77 12.52
C PHE A 447 -20.99 -10.12 13.54
N ASP A 448 -19.84 -9.66 13.07
CA ASP A 448 -18.78 -9.11 13.92
C ASP A 448 -18.93 -7.61 14.10
N ILE A 449 -19.17 -6.92 12.99
CA ILE A 449 -19.21 -5.45 12.89
C ILE A 449 -20.65 -5.06 12.57
N GLU A 450 -21.25 -4.24 13.44
CA GLU A 450 -22.59 -3.70 13.23
C GLU A 450 -22.51 -2.18 13.31
N ILE A 451 -22.81 -1.51 12.20
CA ILE A 451 -22.76 -0.05 12.05
C ILE A 451 -24.05 0.39 11.39
N GLY A 452 -24.91 1.09 12.12
CA GLY A 452 -26.27 1.38 11.64
C GLY A 452 -27.03 0.09 11.36
N ASP A 453 -27.57 -0.05 10.14
CA ASP A 453 -28.27 -1.26 9.69
C ASP A 453 -27.34 -2.25 8.98
N THR A 454 -26.09 -1.87 8.71
CA THR A 454 -25.12 -2.75 8.06
C THR A 454 -24.45 -3.69 9.05
N LYS A 455 -24.47 -4.96 8.69
CA LYS A 455 -23.78 -6.05 9.39
C LYS A 455 -22.70 -6.65 8.51
N LEU A 456 -21.49 -6.74 9.05
CA LEU A 456 -20.32 -7.25 8.34
C LEU A 456 -19.62 -8.31 9.19
N ARG A 457 -18.80 -9.13 8.51
CA ARG A 457 -17.95 -10.14 9.14
C ARG A 457 -16.49 -9.79 8.92
N TRP A 458 -15.67 -10.10 9.90
CA TRP A 458 -14.22 -10.11 9.73
C TRP A 458 -13.79 -11.19 8.74
N ASN A 459 -12.55 -11.06 8.25
CA ASN A 459 -11.92 -12.02 7.35
C ASN A 459 -12.07 -13.49 7.81
N SER A 460 -12.55 -14.38 6.94
CA SER A 460 -12.76 -15.79 7.30
C SER A 460 -11.47 -16.61 7.35
N THR A 461 -10.43 -16.18 6.64
CA THR A 461 -9.12 -16.85 6.59
C THR A 461 -8.00 -15.92 7.06
N PRO A 462 -6.96 -16.44 7.75
CA PRO A 462 -5.82 -15.63 8.19
C PRO A 462 -4.78 -15.43 7.08
N THR A 463 -4.80 -16.26 6.03
CA THR A 463 -3.81 -16.27 4.94
C THR A 463 -4.50 -16.16 3.60
N ASP A 464 -3.91 -15.36 2.70
CA ASP A 464 -4.43 -15.11 1.34
C ASP A 464 -5.90 -14.68 1.29
N TRP A 465 -6.36 -13.99 2.34
CA TRP A 465 -7.73 -13.52 2.45
C TRP A 465 -8.09 -12.59 1.29
N VAL A 466 -7.20 -11.69 0.88
CA VAL A 466 -7.44 -10.70 -0.18
C VAL A 466 -7.91 -11.34 -1.49
N SER A 467 -7.38 -12.54 -1.79
CA SER A 467 -7.67 -13.31 -3.00
C SER A 467 -8.83 -14.30 -2.83
N SER A 468 -9.38 -14.46 -1.63
CA SER A 468 -10.46 -15.42 -1.35
C SER A 468 -11.82 -14.96 -1.90
N ASP A 469 -12.70 -15.90 -2.22
CA ASP A 469 -13.99 -15.63 -2.85
C ASP A 469 -14.90 -14.71 -2.00
N ASN A 470 -14.86 -14.87 -0.68
CA ASN A 470 -15.68 -14.10 0.26
C ASN A 470 -15.08 -12.74 0.63
N ALA A 471 -13.85 -12.44 0.20
CA ALA A 471 -13.11 -11.25 0.63
C ALA A 471 -13.83 -9.94 0.33
N LEU A 472 -14.62 -9.89 -0.74
CA LEU A 472 -15.39 -8.71 -1.10
C LEU A 472 -16.51 -8.41 -0.07
N GLN A 473 -17.10 -9.46 0.51
CA GLN A 473 -18.20 -9.35 1.48
C GLN A 473 -17.72 -9.22 2.93
N GLU A 474 -16.42 -9.39 3.16
CA GLU A 474 -15.80 -9.38 4.49
C GLU A 474 -14.97 -8.11 4.69
N VAL A 475 -14.61 -7.84 5.95
CA VAL A 475 -13.70 -6.77 6.34
C VAL A 475 -12.36 -7.37 6.73
N GLY A 476 -11.30 -6.92 6.06
CA GLY A 476 -9.93 -7.34 6.35
C GLY A 476 -9.34 -6.62 7.55
N SER A 477 -8.67 -7.35 8.42
CA SER A 477 -7.85 -6.74 9.47
C SER A 477 -6.47 -6.31 8.95
N VAL A 478 -5.78 -5.44 9.69
CA VAL A 478 -4.39 -5.05 9.38
C VAL A 478 -3.46 -6.26 9.23
N HIS A 479 -3.67 -7.32 10.02
CA HIS A 479 -2.83 -8.53 9.99
C HIS A 479 -3.00 -9.36 8.73
N THR A 480 -4.13 -9.23 8.02
CA THR A 480 -4.41 -9.97 6.78
C THR A 480 -4.17 -9.18 5.51
N VAL A 481 -4.28 -7.85 5.57
CA VAL A 481 -4.04 -6.98 4.40
C VAL A 481 -2.58 -6.49 4.31
N GLN A 482 -1.84 -6.47 5.42
CA GLN A 482 -0.44 -6.03 5.41
C GLN A 482 0.41 -6.91 4.48
N GLY A 483 1.11 -6.26 3.57
CA GLY A 483 1.92 -6.90 2.51
C GLY A 483 1.19 -7.02 1.16
N TYR A 484 -0.12 -6.77 1.12
CA TYR A 484 -0.90 -6.73 -0.12
C TYR A 484 -1.14 -5.30 -0.60
N ASP A 485 -1.29 -5.20 -1.92
CA ASP A 485 -1.62 -3.98 -2.65
C ASP A 485 -3.03 -4.12 -3.23
N LEU A 486 -3.93 -3.22 -2.84
CA LEU A 486 -5.33 -3.20 -3.23
C LEU A 486 -5.58 -2.13 -4.28
N ASN A 487 -6.41 -2.41 -5.28
CA ASN A 487 -6.70 -1.41 -6.32
C ASN A 487 -7.57 -0.28 -5.78
N TYR A 488 -8.53 -0.62 -4.90
CA TYR A 488 -9.26 0.31 -4.05
C TYR A 488 -9.36 -0.25 -2.63
N VAL A 489 -9.33 0.64 -1.65
CA VAL A 489 -9.52 0.26 -0.25
C VAL A 489 -10.56 1.14 0.41
N GLY A 490 -11.50 0.49 1.10
CA GLY A 490 -12.49 1.12 1.96
C GLY A 490 -12.06 0.96 3.40
N VAL A 491 -11.59 2.02 4.04
CA VAL A 491 -11.11 1.96 5.43
C VAL A 491 -12.23 2.41 6.38
N ILE A 492 -12.63 1.50 7.27
CA ILE A 492 -13.54 1.79 8.38
C ILE A 492 -12.68 2.15 9.60
N ILE A 493 -12.83 3.40 10.08
CA ILE A 493 -12.24 3.84 11.35
C ILE A 493 -13.29 3.62 12.44
N GLY A 494 -12.99 2.71 13.37
CA GLY A 494 -13.87 2.36 14.48
C GLY A 494 -13.64 3.23 15.72
N LEU A 495 -14.30 2.86 16.82
CA LEU A 495 -14.30 3.63 18.07
C LEU A 495 -13.01 3.52 18.90
N ASP A 496 -12.07 2.67 18.49
CA ASP A 496 -10.74 2.52 19.09
C ASP A 496 -9.85 3.76 18.92
N LEU A 497 -10.11 4.58 17.90
CA LEU A 497 -9.45 5.87 17.66
C LEU A 497 -10.47 7.02 17.60
N ARG A 498 -10.29 8.03 18.47
CA ARG A 498 -11.19 9.16 18.62
C ARG A 498 -10.44 10.49 18.54
N PHE A 499 -11.17 11.57 18.30
CA PHE A 499 -10.65 12.94 18.25
C PHE A 499 -11.39 13.80 19.27
N ASP A 500 -10.64 14.44 20.15
CA ASP A 500 -11.16 15.39 21.12
C ASP A 500 -11.20 16.78 20.47
N MET A 501 -12.41 17.29 20.20
CA MET A 501 -12.60 18.60 19.56
C MET A 501 -12.12 19.78 20.42
N LEU A 502 -12.17 19.64 21.75
CA LEU A 502 -11.76 20.69 22.68
C LEU A 502 -10.23 20.74 22.78
N ARG A 503 -9.61 19.57 22.93
CA ARG A 503 -8.15 19.44 23.05
C ARG A 503 -7.43 19.38 21.70
N ARG A 504 -8.19 19.25 20.60
CA ARG A 504 -7.70 19.12 19.21
C ARG A 504 -6.64 18.02 19.05
N ARG A 505 -6.88 16.87 19.69
CA ARG A 505 -5.92 15.75 19.68
C ARG A 505 -6.63 14.42 19.49
N LEU A 506 -5.93 13.48 18.88
CA LEU A 506 -6.35 12.09 18.85
C LEU A 506 -6.17 11.46 20.24
N TYR A 507 -7.04 10.52 20.58
CA TYR A 507 -6.93 9.67 21.76
C TYR A 507 -7.54 8.30 21.46
N ILE A 508 -7.16 7.29 22.24
CA ILE A 508 -7.68 5.95 22.09
C ILE A 508 -8.78 5.64 23.10
N ASP A 509 -9.66 4.71 22.73
CA ASP A 509 -10.57 4.04 23.64
C ASP A 509 -10.15 2.58 23.77
N ARG A 510 -9.49 2.24 24.89
CA ARG A 510 -8.90 0.92 25.12
C ARG A 510 -9.95 -0.20 25.18
N ASP A 511 -11.18 0.12 25.58
CA ASP A 511 -12.28 -0.85 25.66
C ASP A 511 -12.85 -1.16 24.27
N SER A 512 -12.75 -0.19 23.36
CA SER A 512 -13.09 -0.37 21.96
C SER A 512 -11.97 -1.03 21.12
N TYR A 513 -10.78 -1.30 21.68
CA TYR A 513 -9.69 -2.00 20.97
C TYR A 513 -9.60 -3.49 21.35
N PHE A 514 -9.95 -4.38 20.43
CA PHE A 514 -10.13 -5.81 20.68
C PHE A 514 -8.92 -6.69 20.30
N ASP A 515 -7.82 -6.12 19.81
CA ASP A 515 -6.57 -6.89 19.63
C ASP A 515 -5.89 -7.15 20.97
N LYS A 516 -6.19 -8.31 21.56
CA LYS A 516 -5.61 -8.77 22.83
C LYS A 516 -4.07 -8.77 22.80
N LYS A 517 -3.45 -9.11 21.68
CA LYS A 517 -2.00 -9.14 21.51
C LYS A 517 -1.43 -7.76 21.23
N GLY A 518 -2.19 -6.91 20.54
CA GLY A 518 -1.86 -5.52 20.27
C GLY A 518 -1.81 -4.62 21.51
N LYS A 519 -2.50 -4.99 22.60
CA LYS A 519 -2.47 -4.27 23.89
C LYS A 519 -1.88 -5.05 25.07
N GLU A 520 -1.24 -6.19 24.81
CA GLU A 520 -0.65 -7.05 25.85
C GLU A 520 0.62 -6.42 26.44
N ASN A 521 0.68 -6.33 27.78
CA ASN A 521 1.90 -5.93 28.48
C ASN A 521 2.99 -7.01 28.34
N ASN A 522 4.22 -6.58 28.13
CA ASN A 522 5.35 -7.50 28.02
C ASN A 522 5.89 -7.83 29.41
N ARG A 523 5.24 -8.79 30.09
CA ARG A 523 5.63 -9.27 31.42
C ARG A 523 7.05 -9.83 31.46
N ALA A 524 7.51 -10.44 30.38
CA ALA A 524 8.85 -11.04 30.28
C ALA A 524 9.95 -9.97 30.41
N LEU A 525 9.69 -8.75 29.94
CA LEU A 525 10.61 -7.61 30.02
C LEU A 525 10.18 -6.55 31.04
N GLY A 526 9.16 -6.83 31.86
CA GLY A 526 8.61 -5.86 32.82
C GLY A 526 8.04 -4.59 32.18
N LYS A 527 7.63 -4.61 30.90
CA LYS A 527 7.10 -3.43 30.20
C LYS A 527 5.58 -3.38 30.25
N THR A 528 5.05 -2.22 30.64
CA THR A 528 3.63 -1.86 30.58
C THR A 528 3.42 -0.83 29.48
N TYR A 529 2.43 -1.03 28.62
CA TYR A 529 2.11 -0.09 27.54
C TYR A 529 1.03 0.88 27.97
N SER A 530 1.37 2.16 27.91
CA SER A 530 0.48 3.29 28.20
C SER A 530 -0.54 3.50 27.08
N ASP A 531 -1.52 4.38 27.30
CA ASP A 531 -2.46 4.75 26.25
C ASP A 531 -1.80 5.58 25.14
N ASP A 532 -0.69 6.29 25.43
CA ASP A 532 0.11 6.96 24.40
C ASP A 532 0.87 5.94 23.52
N ASP A 533 1.35 4.84 24.10
CA ASP A 533 1.93 3.73 23.32
C ASP A 533 0.90 3.07 22.41
N LEU A 534 -0.32 2.82 22.94
CA LEU A 534 -1.40 2.27 22.15
C LEU A 534 -1.88 3.23 21.07
N LEU A 535 -1.95 4.53 21.37
CA LEU A 535 -2.27 5.56 20.38
C LEU A 535 -1.29 5.51 19.23
N ARG A 536 0.02 5.42 19.49
CA ARG A 536 1.04 5.25 18.46
C ARG A 536 0.81 3.99 17.63
N PHE A 537 0.55 2.84 18.25
CA PHE A 537 0.30 1.60 17.49
C PHE A 537 -0.97 1.66 16.64
N ILE A 538 -2.07 2.19 17.18
CA ILE A 538 -3.37 2.27 16.50
C ILE A 538 -3.32 3.27 15.35
N THR A 539 -2.70 4.44 15.52
CA THR A 539 -2.51 5.39 14.42
C THR A 539 -1.63 4.80 13.32
N GLN A 540 -0.60 4.03 13.68
CA GLN A 540 0.24 3.32 12.73
C GLN A 540 -0.52 2.22 11.97
N ILE A 541 -1.43 1.50 12.64
CA ILE A 541 -2.36 0.55 12.01
C ILE A 541 -3.21 1.27 10.96
N TYR A 542 -3.88 2.37 11.33
CA TYR A 542 -4.72 3.11 10.39
C TYR A 542 -3.91 3.74 9.25
N ALA A 543 -2.70 4.24 9.51
CA ALA A 543 -1.80 4.74 8.47
C ALA A 543 -1.43 3.63 7.48
N VAL A 544 -1.15 2.42 7.98
CA VAL A 544 -0.91 1.25 7.15
C VAL A 544 -2.14 0.91 6.31
N LEU A 545 -3.36 0.95 6.85
CA LEU A 545 -4.60 0.65 6.11
C LEU A 545 -4.91 1.68 5.02
N LEU A 546 -4.83 2.97 5.38
CA LEU A 546 -5.12 4.10 4.49
C LEU A 546 -4.09 4.26 3.36
N THR A 547 -2.96 3.56 3.42
CA THR A 547 -1.92 3.62 2.36
C THR A 547 -1.87 2.34 1.51
N ARG A 548 -2.91 1.49 1.55
CA ARG A 548 -2.98 0.23 0.77
C ARG A 548 -3.57 0.37 -0.63
N GLY A 549 -4.25 1.47 -0.95
CA GLY A 549 -4.81 1.73 -2.29
C GLY A 549 -3.71 2.10 -3.29
N ILE A 550 -3.59 1.33 -4.39
CA ILE A 550 -2.47 1.43 -5.35
C ILE A 550 -2.82 1.91 -6.76
N GLN A 551 -4.08 1.87 -7.18
CA GLN A 551 -4.43 2.27 -8.54
C GLN A 551 -4.63 3.79 -8.63
N ASP A 552 -4.59 4.33 -9.84
CA ASP A 552 -4.57 5.75 -10.26
C ASP A 552 -5.59 6.70 -9.57
N TYR A 553 -6.47 6.18 -8.70
CA TYR A 553 -7.60 6.87 -8.11
C TYR A 553 -8.08 6.20 -6.79
N SER A 554 -7.31 6.00 -5.71
CA SER A 554 -7.79 5.02 -4.69
C SER A 554 -7.56 5.27 -3.20
N ASN A 555 -8.55 5.88 -2.52
CA ASN A 555 -8.87 5.61 -1.11
C ASN A 555 -10.28 6.08 -0.73
N LEU A 556 -11.08 5.20 -0.13
CA LEU A 556 -12.41 5.50 0.37
C LEU A 556 -12.41 5.34 1.88
N VAL A 557 -12.90 6.34 2.62
CA VAL A 557 -12.85 6.34 4.08
C VAL A 557 -14.25 6.50 4.65
N PHE A 558 -14.70 5.54 5.44
CA PHE A 558 -15.92 5.65 6.23
C PHE A 558 -15.59 5.81 7.71
N ARG A 559 -16.42 6.59 8.42
CA ARG A 559 -16.20 6.96 9.81
C ARG A 559 -17.47 6.80 10.62
N GLU A 560 -17.40 5.97 11.65
CA GLU A 560 -18.56 5.67 12.49
C GLU A 560 -18.97 6.86 13.38
N ARG A 561 -18.05 7.77 13.74
CA ARG A 561 -18.38 9.05 14.43
C ARG A 561 -17.18 10.01 14.57
N LEU A 562 -16.60 10.44 13.45
CA LEU A 562 -15.58 11.50 13.41
C LEU A 562 -15.82 12.49 12.28
N THR A 563 -16.77 13.40 12.51
CA THR A 563 -16.93 14.61 11.70
C THR A 563 -15.58 15.37 11.73
N TYR A 564 -15.06 15.79 10.58
CA TYR A 564 -14.03 16.84 10.37
C TYR A 564 -12.59 16.50 9.98
N LEU A 565 -12.03 15.29 10.13
CA LEU A 565 -10.60 15.07 9.76
C LEU A 565 -10.28 15.15 8.24
N ILE A 566 -11.27 15.08 7.32
CA ILE A 566 -11.07 15.11 5.83
C ILE A 566 -11.93 16.20 5.14
N SER A 567 -12.29 17.28 5.84
CA SER A 567 -12.91 18.41 5.15
C SER A 567 -11.88 19.07 4.20
N SER A 568 -12.03 18.87 2.88
CA SER A 568 -11.17 19.37 1.78
C SER A 568 -11.19 20.91 1.60
N SER A 569 -11.49 21.65 2.66
CA SER A 569 -11.55 23.11 2.68
C SER A 569 -10.68 23.67 3.82
N PRO A 570 -9.55 24.33 3.52
CA PRO A 570 -8.66 24.96 4.52
C PRO A 570 -9.31 26.14 5.26
N THR A 571 -10.57 26.47 4.99
CA THR A 571 -11.26 27.64 5.53
C THR A 571 -12.18 27.32 6.72
N LEU A 572 -12.32 26.07 7.14
CA LEU A 572 -13.14 25.70 8.30
C LEU A 572 -12.29 25.21 9.47
N PHE A 573 -11.55 26.14 10.09
CA PHE A 573 -11.06 26.03 11.47
C PHE A 573 -11.83 27.01 12.38
N ILE A 574 -13.16 27.06 12.24
CA ILE A 574 -14.07 27.72 13.18
C ILE A 574 -15.32 26.83 13.25
N PRO A 575 -15.86 26.49 14.45
CA PRO A 575 -16.97 25.56 14.58
C PRO A 575 -18.21 26.18 13.92
N ASN A 576 -18.60 25.65 12.77
CA ASN A 576 -19.88 25.97 12.16
C ASN A 576 -20.73 24.70 12.13
N MET A 577 -21.77 24.73 12.98
CA MET A 577 -23.02 23.99 12.81
C MET A 577 -23.48 24.11 11.36
N ILE A 578 -23.23 23.09 10.55
CA ILE A 578 -23.92 22.92 9.27
C ILE A 578 -25.26 22.27 9.59
N LEU A 579 -26.20 23.09 10.05
CA LEU A 579 -27.62 22.75 10.04
C LEU A 579 -28.10 22.80 8.58
N ARG A 580 -28.78 21.75 8.12
CA ARG A 580 -29.45 21.71 6.81
C ARG A 580 -30.32 22.97 6.61
N PRO A 581 -30.49 23.50 5.38
CA PRO A 581 -31.26 24.72 5.12
C PRO A 581 -32.66 24.73 5.74
N SER A 582 -33.33 23.58 5.82
CA SER A 582 -34.64 23.41 6.46
C SER A 582 -34.64 23.70 7.97
N ARG A 583 -33.51 23.48 8.66
CA ARG A 583 -33.35 23.78 10.09
C ARG A 583 -32.98 25.24 10.34
N VAL A 584 -32.26 25.89 9.42
CA VAL A 584 -31.98 27.34 9.46
C VAL A 584 -33.26 28.16 9.29
N PHE A 585 -34.16 27.75 8.38
CA PHE A 585 -35.47 28.38 8.22
C PHE A 585 -36.35 28.24 9.48
N ARG A 586 -36.31 27.10 10.18
CA ARG A 586 -37.01 26.93 11.46
C ARG A 586 -36.41 27.78 12.58
N ALA A 587 -35.08 27.82 12.69
CA ALA A 587 -34.38 28.60 13.71
C ALA A 587 -34.58 30.11 13.53
N ALA A 588 -34.53 30.62 12.30
CA ALA A 588 -34.79 32.02 11.98
C ALA A 588 -36.25 32.44 12.28
N ARG A 589 -37.21 31.55 12.00
CA ARG A 589 -38.63 31.76 12.32
C ARG A 589 -38.89 31.72 13.83
N MET A 590 -38.18 30.86 14.57
CA MET A 590 -38.21 30.83 16.04
C MET A 590 -37.64 32.13 16.63
N LEU A 591 -36.50 32.61 16.12
CA LEU A 591 -35.84 33.84 16.57
C LEU A 591 -36.67 35.09 16.26
N SER A 592 -37.34 35.18 15.10
CA SER A 592 -38.23 36.32 14.80
C SER A 592 -39.47 36.34 15.71
N THR A 593 -39.99 35.16 16.06
CA THR A 593 -41.14 35.02 16.96
C THR A 593 -40.78 35.40 18.40
N LEU A 594 -39.57 35.04 18.85
CA LEU A 594 -39.01 35.42 20.15
C LEU A 594 -38.81 36.94 20.31
N VAL A 595 -38.39 37.62 19.24
CA VAL A 595 -38.19 39.09 19.25
C VAL A 595 -39.53 39.85 19.23
N CYS A 596 -40.56 39.33 18.55
CA CYS A 596 -41.88 39.95 18.55
C CYS A 596 -42.66 39.78 19.88
N GLN A 597 -42.38 38.72 20.66
CA GLN A 597 -43.12 38.43 21.89
C GLN A 597 -42.58 39.13 23.15
N SER A 598 -41.36 39.67 23.13
CA SER A 598 -40.72 40.20 24.35
C SER A 598 -41.03 41.67 24.68
N GLY A 599 -41.75 42.39 23.82
CA GLY A 599 -42.45 43.65 24.16
C GLY A 599 -41.67 44.73 24.94
N ARG A 600 -40.33 44.79 24.86
CA ARG A 600 -39.52 45.79 25.56
C ARG A 600 -38.58 46.48 24.59
N GLU A 601 -38.82 47.76 24.37
CA GLU A 601 -37.88 48.68 23.72
C GLU A 601 -36.66 48.86 24.61
N TYR A 602 -35.49 48.49 24.10
CA TYR A 602 -34.21 48.96 24.64
C TYR A 602 -33.45 49.69 23.53
N HIS A 603 -33.06 50.93 23.84
CA HIS A 603 -32.23 51.80 23.02
C HIS A 603 -30.84 51.18 22.77
N LEU A 604 -30.74 50.32 21.76
CA LEU A 604 -29.47 49.91 21.16
C LEU A 604 -29.45 50.44 19.72
N LYS A 605 -28.79 51.60 19.54
CA LYS A 605 -28.43 52.15 18.23
C LYS A 605 -27.44 51.19 17.52
N LYS A 606 -27.94 50.07 17.00
CA LYS A 606 -27.30 49.13 16.04
C LYS A 606 -28.25 47.97 15.61
N ILE A 607 -29.56 48.13 15.80
CA ILE A 607 -30.62 47.26 15.24
C ILE A 607 -30.73 47.25 13.68
N PRO A 608 -30.26 48.24 12.89
CA PRO A 608 -30.52 48.24 11.45
C PRO A 608 -29.93 47.04 10.69
N LEU A 609 -28.85 46.41 11.16
CA LEU A 609 -28.17 45.32 10.45
C LEU A 609 -28.91 43.97 10.50
N LEU A 610 -29.60 43.68 11.61
CA LEU A 610 -30.44 42.48 11.73
C LEU A 610 -31.80 42.67 11.04
N ALA A 611 -32.35 43.89 11.08
CA ALA A 611 -33.54 44.25 10.32
C ALA A 611 -33.30 44.24 8.79
N LEU A 612 -32.12 44.68 8.33
CA LEU A 612 -31.71 44.58 6.92
C LEU A 612 -31.52 43.13 6.46
N ALA A 613 -30.98 42.26 7.31
CA ALA A 613 -30.88 40.83 7.03
C ALA A 613 -32.26 40.16 6.96
N GLY A 614 -33.20 40.57 7.83
CA GLY A 614 -34.59 40.12 7.80
C GLY A 614 -35.36 40.60 6.56
N ALA A 615 -35.22 41.87 6.18
CA ALA A 615 -35.87 42.45 5.00
C ALA A 615 -35.36 41.85 3.68
N ALA A 616 -34.05 41.55 3.59
CA ALA A 616 -33.46 40.87 2.44
C ALA A 616 -33.92 39.39 2.30
N LEU A 617 -34.43 38.79 3.37
CA LEU A 617 -34.96 37.42 3.39
C LEU A 617 -36.48 37.35 3.17
N SER A 618 -37.23 38.44 3.42
CA SER A 618 -38.68 38.48 3.22
C SER A 618 -39.12 38.72 1.77
N ASP A 619 -38.25 39.23 0.90
CA ASP A 619 -38.57 39.50 -0.52
C ASP A 619 -38.44 38.27 -1.46
N VAL A 620 -38.22 37.08 -0.91
CA VAL A 620 -38.10 35.84 -1.69
C VAL A 620 -39.45 35.10 -1.71
N LYS A 621 -40.30 35.39 -2.71
CA LYS A 621 -41.47 34.56 -3.02
C LYS A 621 -41.04 33.14 -3.44
N GLU A 622 -41.68 32.12 -2.88
CA GLU A 622 -41.51 30.71 -3.29
C GLU A 622 -41.97 30.50 -4.75
N PRO A 623 -41.27 29.68 -5.56
CA PRO A 623 -41.78 29.27 -6.87
C PRO A 623 -42.81 28.14 -6.74
N ASP A 624 -43.82 28.18 -7.62
CA ASP A 624 -44.85 27.15 -7.81
C ASP A 624 -44.25 25.74 -7.99
N PRO A 625 -44.74 24.69 -7.29
CA PRO A 625 -44.18 23.33 -7.33
C PRO A 625 -44.24 22.61 -8.69
N SER A 626 -44.84 23.21 -9.73
CA SER A 626 -45.18 22.51 -10.98
C SER A 626 -44.16 22.58 -12.13
N SER A 627 -43.00 23.24 -11.99
CA SER A 627 -41.99 23.31 -13.08
C SER A 627 -40.71 22.50 -12.79
N ARG A 628 -40.48 21.44 -13.57
CA ARG A 628 -39.45 20.40 -13.29
C ARG A 628 -38.09 20.58 -13.99
N THR A 629 -37.75 21.75 -14.55
CA THR A 629 -36.60 21.83 -15.48
C THR A 629 -35.63 23.03 -15.31
N ALA A 630 -35.53 23.69 -14.15
CA ALA A 630 -34.60 24.83 -14.00
C ALA A 630 -33.89 24.99 -12.62
N THR A 631 -33.64 23.92 -11.87
CA THR A 631 -33.23 24.01 -10.45
C THR A 631 -31.72 24.02 -10.13
N SER A 632 -30.80 23.89 -11.09
CA SER A 632 -29.35 23.85 -10.77
C SER A 632 -28.61 25.19 -10.92
N GLY A 633 -28.99 26.02 -11.89
CA GLY A 633 -28.32 27.30 -12.18
C GLY A 633 -28.77 28.47 -11.29
N TYR A 634 -30.05 28.51 -10.93
CA TYR A 634 -30.66 29.65 -10.22
C TYR A 634 -30.34 29.65 -8.71
N THR A 635 -30.23 28.46 -8.12
CA THR A 635 -29.97 28.27 -6.68
C THR A 635 -28.54 28.68 -6.32
N ARG A 636 -27.55 28.40 -7.18
CA ARG A 636 -26.12 28.64 -6.93
C ARG A 636 -25.75 30.13 -6.92
N LYS A 637 -26.35 30.96 -7.78
CA LYS A 637 -26.13 32.42 -7.79
C LYS A 637 -26.74 33.11 -6.55
N ARG A 638 -27.90 32.66 -6.07
CA ARG A 638 -28.60 33.23 -4.90
C ARG A 638 -27.88 32.93 -3.57
N THR A 639 -27.35 31.72 -3.37
CA THR A 639 -26.60 31.39 -2.14
C THR A 639 -25.31 32.21 -2.01
N THR A 640 -24.68 32.53 -3.14
CA THR A 640 -23.42 33.28 -3.19
C THR A 640 -23.63 34.75 -2.79
N ALA A 641 -24.75 35.36 -3.19
CA ALA A 641 -25.08 36.75 -2.81
C ALA A 641 -25.37 36.90 -1.30
N VAL A 642 -26.14 35.98 -0.73
CA VAL A 642 -26.45 35.97 0.72
C VAL A 642 -25.19 35.73 1.54
N TYR A 643 -24.33 34.80 1.10
CA TYR A 643 -23.05 34.54 1.75
C TYR A 643 -22.12 35.75 1.71
N ASN A 644 -22.02 36.45 0.58
CA ASN A 644 -21.16 37.62 0.44
C ASN A 644 -21.62 38.79 1.33
N ASN A 645 -22.93 39.00 1.47
CA ASN A 645 -23.48 40.05 2.31
C ASN A 645 -23.28 39.76 3.81
N LEU A 646 -23.46 38.51 4.25
CA LEU A 646 -23.17 38.09 5.63
C LEU A 646 -21.67 38.23 5.96
N ASN A 647 -20.81 37.89 5.00
CA ASN A 647 -19.36 37.97 5.19
C ASN A 647 -18.86 39.44 5.22
N ALA A 648 -19.51 40.33 4.47
CA ALA A 648 -19.25 41.77 4.53
C ALA A 648 -19.69 42.39 5.88
N ALA A 649 -20.86 42.00 6.39
CA ALA A 649 -21.34 42.42 7.71
C ALA A 649 -20.42 41.92 8.84
N TYR A 650 -19.96 40.66 8.75
CA TYR A 650 -19.02 40.09 9.71
C TYR A 650 -17.65 40.80 9.70
N LYS A 651 -17.09 41.10 8.51
CA LYS A 651 -15.84 41.88 8.39
C LYS A 651 -15.96 43.31 8.91
N SER A 652 -17.15 43.91 8.81
CA SER A 652 -17.43 45.23 9.39
C SER A 652 -17.45 45.17 10.93
N LEU A 653 -18.07 44.13 11.51
CA LEU A 653 -18.11 43.90 12.95
C LEU A 653 -16.75 43.49 13.54
N SER A 654 -15.93 42.74 12.80
CA SER A 654 -14.60 42.33 13.29
C SER A 654 -13.59 43.49 13.29
N LYS A 655 -13.78 44.49 12.42
CA LYS A 655 -12.91 45.69 12.36
C LYS A 655 -13.14 46.67 13.52
N SER A 656 -14.30 46.65 14.17
CA SER A 656 -14.59 47.59 15.27
C SER A 656 -13.97 47.22 16.62
N GLY A 657 -13.29 46.07 16.74
CA GLY A 657 -12.49 45.70 17.92
C GLY A 657 -13.26 45.52 19.23
N ASP A 658 -14.58 45.60 19.22
CA ASP A 658 -15.41 45.68 20.42
C ASP A 658 -15.73 44.27 20.98
N ARG A 659 -14.73 43.70 21.70
CA ARG A 659 -14.84 42.39 22.36
C ARG A 659 -15.97 42.33 23.40
N ASP A 660 -16.39 43.47 23.94
CA ASP A 660 -17.42 43.52 24.98
C ASP A 660 -18.83 43.31 24.41
N PHE A 661 -19.08 43.74 23.17
CA PHE A 661 -20.35 43.44 22.49
C PHE A 661 -20.53 41.93 22.22
N MET A 662 -19.47 41.23 21.80
CA MET A 662 -19.52 39.78 21.61
C MET A 662 -19.71 39.03 22.93
N LYS A 663 -19.06 39.47 24.01
CA LYS A 663 -19.28 38.90 25.35
C LYS A 663 -20.72 39.09 25.84
N GLN A 664 -21.35 40.24 25.55
CA GLN A 664 -22.75 40.48 25.89
C GLN A 664 -23.70 39.58 25.11
N ILE A 665 -23.43 39.30 23.82
CA ILE A 665 -24.22 38.36 23.01
C ILE A 665 -24.08 36.93 23.57
N TYR A 666 -22.86 36.47 23.86
CA TYR A 666 -22.65 35.13 24.43
C TYR A 666 -23.30 34.97 25.80
N LYS A 667 -23.26 36.01 26.64
CA LYS A 667 -23.94 36.00 27.95
C LYS A 667 -25.46 35.95 27.79
N TYR A 668 -26.03 36.72 26.86
CA TYR A 668 -27.47 36.74 26.61
C TYR A 668 -28.00 35.41 26.05
N ILE A 669 -27.22 34.75 25.18
CA ILE A 669 -27.55 33.41 24.66
C ILE A 669 -27.44 32.36 25.77
N GLY A 670 -26.40 32.42 26.61
CA GLY A 670 -26.22 31.51 27.75
C GLY A 670 -27.34 31.63 28.80
N ASP A 671 -27.71 32.86 29.16
CA ASP A 671 -28.78 33.13 30.13
C ASP A 671 -30.17 32.74 29.57
N GLY A 672 -30.34 32.83 28.25
CA GLY A 672 -31.54 32.37 27.55
C GLY A 672 -31.66 30.84 27.49
N PHE A 673 -30.56 30.14 27.20
CA PHE A 673 -30.51 28.67 27.16
C PHE A 673 -30.78 28.08 28.54
N ALA A 674 -30.18 28.64 29.60
CA ALA A 674 -30.32 28.17 30.98
C ALA A 674 -31.77 28.25 31.53
N LYS A 675 -32.64 29.05 30.92
CA LYS A 675 -34.05 29.23 31.32
C LYS A 675 -35.04 28.38 30.51
N MET A 676 -34.57 27.59 29.54
CA MET A 676 -35.42 26.71 28.74
C MET A 676 -35.75 25.40 29.48
N SER A 677 -36.86 24.75 29.12
CA SER A 677 -37.17 23.42 29.66
C SER A 677 -36.12 22.39 29.20
N PRO A 678 -35.90 21.31 29.97
CA PRO A 678 -34.89 20.30 29.64
C PRO A 678 -35.08 19.69 28.25
N GLU A 679 -36.33 19.49 27.80
CA GLU A 679 -36.58 18.95 26.46
C GLU A 679 -36.16 19.92 25.35
N ARG A 680 -36.32 21.23 25.56
CA ARG A 680 -35.90 22.25 24.58
C ARG A 680 -34.40 22.52 24.58
N GLN A 681 -33.73 22.33 25.71
CA GLN A 681 -32.27 22.38 25.77
C GLN A 681 -31.63 21.20 25.03
N ALA A 682 -32.28 20.03 25.01
CA ALA A 682 -31.79 18.86 24.28
C ALA A 682 -31.99 18.96 22.75
N GLU A 683 -32.98 19.73 22.29
CA GLU A 683 -33.23 19.98 20.86
C GLU A 683 -32.32 21.04 20.23
N CYS A 684 -31.85 22.02 21.01
CA CYS A 684 -30.96 23.10 20.59
C CYS A 684 -29.49 22.66 20.60
#